data_AF-A0A7V8NPK8-F1
#
_entry.id   AF-A0A7V8NPK8-F1
#
_cell.length_a   1.000
_cell.length_b   1.000
_cell.length_c   1.000
_cell.angle_alpha   90.00
_cell.angle_beta   90.00
_cell.angle_gamma   90.00
#
_symmetry.space_group_name_H-M   'P 1'
#
loop_
_entity.id
_entity.type
_entity.pdbx_description
1 polymer ?
#
loop_
_entity_poly.entity_id
_entity_poly.type
_entity_poly.pdbx_seq_one_letter_code
_entity_poly.pdbx_strand_id
1 'polypeptide(L)'
;IGNSFAPILNALAQDYGLATNYRGVADPSEPNYVAMLGGDFFGINSDDPYWFPGHTVNANNLMAQLEGAGRTWRGYFQSMPYAGYRGYCYPDKCNGIPDADTQYVTKHNGIVNFANLQTPSELGKMFPFTQLSADLAAGTVPSFSYIVPNECNDMHGAPPWCVDSDNTGTVEQSWLITQGDRFVGSVVNLITSSSMWETGNNAIVITFDEGNTASSQIATIVVTNHGPRGVTDSASYDHYSLLASLEQTFGLGCLVNSCSASPMAKLFAITGSTDIPTLPPPFNFPTSSDTISAQGPGKPAAAASRNGTGWTVVPSYSFGSLDNVLAGVSAASLNDAWAVGAYYPSSSNVLATLAHHFDGTRWTAYPLPNIGVEENVLYAVSMPTTGKAWAVGYYMSGKFVQQTLIEHFDGTVWSVVPSPSPGALQNILFGVAAITDSDVWAVGGEQDANGLWHTLTEHWDGSAWSVVSAVDAGSTGNQLYAVKSLATGDVYAVGQQAGAGFPNQALIEHWNGTSWSVVSSPADRAASVLPLGVTATSSILTVVGEQETDTVPYTTYVTAGVPGAESIQTTPNAGTGENNLFAAATAVDGSTWAVGWDINISTGNHDPLILQGQNGVWSVVSSPSLGTGSDTGFAAITAIPGGGMWAVGVTAPAKGGGNYSTLIEYHP
;
A
#
# COMPACT_ATOMS: atom_id res chain seq x y z
N ILE A 1 16.71 2.98 21.72
CA ILE A 1 16.64 3.41 23.14
C ILE A 1 17.49 4.67 23.34
N GLY A 2 16.96 5.67 24.05
CA GLY A 2 17.56 6.99 24.26
C GLY A 2 17.14 8.06 23.25
N ASN A 3 16.32 7.73 22.26
CA ASN A 3 15.85 8.67 21.23
C ASN A 3 14.67 9.51 21.78
N SER A 4 14.73 10.84 21.69
CA SER A 4 13.69 11.74 22.20
C SER A 4 12.34 11.61 21.50
N PHE A 5 12.31 11.05 20.28
CA PHE A 5 11.09 10.75 19.54
C PHE A 5 10.42 9.43 19.97
N ALA A 6 11.08 8.64 20.81
CA ALA A 6 10.55 7.39 21.38
C ALA A 6 10.41 7.44 22.91
N PRO A 7 9.69 8.43 23.49
CA PRO A 7 9.60 8.57 24.94
C PRO A 7 8.98 7.36 25.63
N ILE A 8 8.06 6.62 24.99
CA ILE A 8 7.38 5.48 25.58
C ILE A 8 8.31 4.26 25.65
N LEU A 9 8.98 3.91 24.56
CA LEU A 9 9.99 2.85 24.53
C LEU A 9 11.11 3.12 25.53
N ASN A 10 11.53 4.38 25.65
CA ASN A 10 12.54 4.77 26.65
C ASN A 10 12.05 4.55 28.09
N ALA A 11 10.81 4.95 28.39
CA ALA A 11 10.21 4.75 29.71
C ALA A 11 10.07 3.24 30.03
N LEU A 12 9.56 2.44 29.09
CA LEU A 12 9.43 0.99 29.25
C LEU A 12 10.78 0.31 29.47
N ALA A 13 11.80 0.68 28.69
CA ALA A 13 13.16 0.15 28.84
C ALA A 13 13.82 0.54 30.17
N GLN A 14 13.49 1.74 30.70
CA GLN A 14 13.98 2.20 32.00
C GLN A 14 13.29 1.48 33.17
N ASP A 15 12.00 1.21 33.06
CA ASP A 15 11.18 0.73 34.17
C ASP A 15 11.09 -0.81 34.24
N TYR A 16 11.28 -1.51 33.12
CA TYR A 16 11.13 -2.96 33.03
C TYR A 16 12.44 -3.68 32.68
N GLY A 17 12.39 -4.74 31.87
CA GLY A 17 13.53 -5.49 31.38
C GLY A 17 14.01 -4.97 30.04
N LEU A 18 15.30 -4.66 29.89
CA LEU A 18 15.93 -4.30 28.62
C LEU A 18 17.06 -5.27 28.28
N ALA A 19 16.97 -5.94 27.13
CA ALA A 19 18.10 -6.64 26.54
C ALA A 19 18.99 -5.63 25.79
N THR A 20 20.19 -5.37 26.30
CA THR A 20 21.11 -4.37 25.74
C THR A 20 22.05 -4.93 24.68
N ASN A 21 21.90 -6.21 24.30
CA ASN A 21 22.67 -6.86 23.24
C ASN A 21 21.83 -7.94 22.55
N TYR A 22 20.70 -7.52 21.97
CA TYR A 22 19.84 -8.35 21.12
C TYR A 22 20.09 -8.01 19.65
N ARG A 23 20.17 -9.00 18.75
CA ARG A 23 20.36 -8.80 17.30
C ARG A 23 19.33 -9.55 16.47
N GLY A 24 19.06 -9.06 15.27
CA GLY A 24 18.39 -9.84 14.22
C GLY A 24 19.26 -11.05 13.81
N VAL A 25 18.69 -11.93 12.98
CA VAL A 25 19.41 -13.13 12.48
C VAL A 25 19.51 -13.18 10.95
N ALA A 26 18.72 -12.38 10.25
CA ALA A 26 18.68 -12.28 8.81
C ALA A 26 18.36 -10.84 8.36
N ASP A 27 18.39 -10.63 7.05
CA ASP A 27 18.03 -9.42 6.33
C ASP A 27 17.60 -9.90 4.92
N PRO A 28 16.39 -9.60 4.43
CA PRO A 28 15.41 -8.62 4.93
C PRO A 28 14.44 -9.16 6.02
N SER A 29 13.27 -8.56 6.18
CA SER A 29 12.35 -8.70 7.32
C SER A 29 11.74 -10.09 7.50
N GLU A 30 11.17 -10.67 6.44
CA GLU A 30 10.47 -11.97 6.44
C GLU A 30 11.27 -13.11 7.12
N PRO A 31 12.55 -13.36 6.80
CA PRO A 31 13.30 -14.46 7.43
C PRO A 31 13.46 -14.29 8.95
N ASN A 32 13.44 -13.08 9.51
CA ASN A 32 13.50 -12.86 10.96
C ASN A 32 12.19 -13.29 11.64
N TYR A 33 11.04 -13.01 11.04
CA TYR A 33 9.74 -13.47 11.52
C TYR A 33 9.63 -15.00 11.51
N VAL A 34 10.09 -15.64 10.44
CA VAL A 34 10.13 -17.11 10.33
C VAL A 34 11.10 -17.71 11.36
N ALA A 35 12.28 -17.11 11.53
CA ALA A 35 13.28 -17.56 12.49
C ALA A 35 12.79 -17.52 13.94
N MET A 36 12.05 -16.46 14.32
CA MET A 36 11.47 -16.32 15.66
C MET A 36 10.40 -17.39 15.96
N LEU A 37 9.73 -17.93 14.94
CA LEU A 37 8.62 -18.89 15.09
C LEU A 37 9.03 -20.35 14.85
N GLY A 38 10.02 -20.61 14.00
CA GLY A 38 10.45 -21.95 13.60
C GLY A 38 11.86 -22.33 14.05
N GLY A 39 12.64 -21.39 14.57
CA GLY A 39 14.02 -21.63 15.03
C GLY A 39 15.06 -21.66 13.91
N ASP A 40 14.69 -21.32 12.67
CA ASP A 40 15.54 -21.12 11.50
C ASP A 40 14.78 -20.28 10.47
N PHE A 41 15.47 -19.61 9.54
CA PHE A 41 14.83 -18.93 8.41
C PHE A 41 14.68 -19.83 7.17
N PHE A 42 15.12 -21.10 7.26
CA PHE A 42 14.89 -22.17 6.28
C PHE A 42 15.30 -21.84 4.84
N GLY A 43 16.27 -20.93 4.67
CA GLY A 43 16.78 -20.51 3.37
C GLY A 43 16.05 -19.33 2.71
N ILE A 44 15.02 -18.77 3.35
CA ILE A 44 14.35 -17.53 2.93
C ILE A 44 15.38 -16.38 2.99
N ASN A 45 15.42 -15.56 1.94
CA ASN A 45 16.40 -14.47 1.78
C ASN A 45 15.87 -13.26 0.98
N SER A 46 14.55 -13.18 0.82
CA SER A 46 13.81 -12.05 0.25
C SER A 46 12.51 -11.87 1.05
N ASP A 47 11.73 -10.85 0.70
CA ASP A 47 10.39 -10.57 1.25
C ASP A 47 9.26 -10.91 0.26
N ASP A 48 9.50 -11.87 -0.65
CA ASP A 48 8.49 -12.28 -1.61
C ASP A 48 7.28 -12.94 -0.91
N PRO A 49 6.08 -12.96 -1.53
CA PRO A 49 4.90 -13.56 -0.91
C PRO A 49 5.12 -14.99 -0.38
N TYR A 50 4.45 -15.38 0.71
CA TYR A 50 4.74 -16.64 1.40
C TYR A 50 4.54 -17.92 0.55
N TRP A 51 3.75 -17.84 -0.53
CA TRP A 51 3.54 -18.91 -1.51
C TRP A 51 4.56 -18.91 -2.66
N PHE A 52 5.41 -17.89 -2.74
CA PHE A 52 6.46 -17.78 -3.74
C PHE A 52 7.46 -18.95 -3.59
N PRO A 53 8.02 -19.48 -4.70
CA PRO A 53 8.95 -20.60 -4.62
C PRO A 53 10.14 -20.31 -3.68
N GLY A 54 10.21 -21.06 -2.58
CA GLY A 54 11.24 -20.89 -1.54
C GLY A 54 10.75 -20.34 -0.21
N HIS A 55 9.52 -19.81 -0.16
CA HIS A 55 8.98 -19.13 1.04
C HIS A 55 8.06 -19.99 1.90
N THR A 56 7.53 -21.08 1.33
CA THR A 56 6.72 -22.05 2.07
C THR A 56 7.60 -23.05 2.82
N VAL A 57 7.51 -23.03 4.14
CA VAL A 57 8.29 -23.83 5.08
C VAL A 57 7.55 -25.10 5.49
N ASN A 58 8.19 -26.25 5.29
CA ASN A 58 7.71 -27.56 5.73
C ASN A 58 8.45 -28.03 6.99
N ALA A 59 8.28 -27.30 8.10
CA ALA A 59 8.94 -27.57 9.38
C ALA A 59 7.99 -27.39 10.56
N ASN A 60 8.37 -27.92 11.73
CA ASN A 60 7.67 -27.64 12.98
C ASN A 60 7.83 -26.16 13.36
N ASN A 61 6.86 -25.63 14.09
CA ASN A 61 6.80 -24.24 14.53
C ASN A 61 6.17 -24.12 15.93
N LEU A 62 6.35 -22.95 16.53
CA LEU A 62 5.84 -22.61 17.85
C LEU A 62 4.32 -22.80 17.96
N MET A 63 3.55 -22.43 16.93
CA MET A 63 2.08 -22.54 16.93
C MET A 63 1.63 -24.00 17.07
N ALA A 64 2.20 -24.90 16.27
CA ALA A 64 1.92 -26.33 16.36
C ALA A 64 2.35 -26.93 17.71
N GLN A 65 3.45 -26.46 18.29
CA GLN A 65 3.87 -26.89 19.64
C GLN A 65 2.90 -26.41 20.72
N LEU A 66 2.45 -25.16 20.66
CA LEU A 66 1.45 -24.61 21.58
C LEU A 66 0.16 -25.43 21.54
N GLU A 67 -0.34 -25.74 20.35
CA GLU A 67 -1.53 -26.57 20.17
C GLU A 67 -1.35 -28.00 20.69
N GLY A 68 -0.20 -28.61 20.40
CA GLY A 68 0.16 -29.93 20.93
C GLY A 68 0.21 -29.95 22.46
N ALA A 69 0.52 -28.82 23.09
CA ALA A 69 0.52 -28.63 24.54
C ALA A 69 -0.84 -28.17 25.11
N GLY A 70 -1.89 -28.07 24.28
CA GLY A 70 -3.21 -27.58 24.69
C GLY A 70 -3.25 -26.09 25.04
N ARG A 71 -2.31 -25.30 24.49
CA ARG A 71 -2.26 -23.84 24.60
C ARG A 71 -2.91 -23.19 23.38
N THR A 72 -3.53 -22.04 23.60
CA THR A 72 -4.17 -21.27 22.53
C THR A 72 -3.22 -20.20 22.00
N TRP A 73 -3.29 -19.91 20.71
CA TRP A 73 -2.61 -18.79 20.08
C TRP A 73 -3.56 -18.03 19.15
N ARG A 74 -3.29 -16.74 18.94
CA ARG A 74 -3.90 -15.91 17.89
C ARG A 74 -2.89 -14.89 17.37
N GLY A 75 -3.01 -14.55 16.10
CA GLY A 75 -2.32 -13.41 15.50
C GLY A 75 -3.24 -12.19 15.40
N TYR A 76 -2.72 -10.99 15.62
CA TYR A 76 -3.41 -9.72 15.52
C TYR A 76 -2.58 -8.77 14.64
N PHE A 77 -3.07 -8.50 13.44
CA PHE A 77 -2.33 -7.77 12.42
C PHE A 77 -3.05 -6.45 12.11
N GLN A 78 -2.35 -5.33 12.25
CA GLN A 78 -2.95 -4.02 11.96
C GLN A 78 -3.22 -3.90 10.45
N SER A 79 -4.35 -3.28 10.11
CA SER A 79 -4.83 -3.13 8.73
C SER A 79 -5.12 -4.42 7.96
N MET A 80 -4.99 -5.61 8.55
CA MET A 80 -5.51 -6.83 7.93
C MET A 80 -7.05 -6.72 7.83
N PRO A 81 -7.66 -6.97 6.66
CA PRO A 81 -9.06 -6.59 6.43
C PRO A 81 -10.07 -7.51 7.12
N TYR A 82 -9.77 -8.80 7.27
CA TYR A 82 -10.64 -9.76 7.95
C TYR A 82 -9.84 -10.95 8.46
N ALA A 83 -10.46 -11.76 9.32
CA ALA A 83 -9.81 -12.92 9.92
C ALA A 83 -9.51 -14.00 8.87
N GLY A 84 -8.28 -14.51 8.84
CA GLY A 84 -7.81 -15.46 7.82
C GLY A 84 -7.69 -14.86 6.42
N TYR A 85 -7.39 -13.56 6.33
CA TYR A 85 -6.98 -12.92 5.08
C TYR A 85 -5.81 -13.70 4.44
N ARG A 86 -5.89 -13.84 3.12
CA ARG A 86 -4.96 -14.66 2.33
C ARG A 86 -4.19 -13.87 1.27
N GLY A 87 -4.60 -12.64 0.99
CA GLY A 87 -3.81 -11.80 0.10
C GLY A 87 -2.49 -11.45 0.78
N TYR A 88 -1.49 -11.12 -0.03
CA TYR A 88 -0.17 -10.81 0.51
C TYR A 88 -0.06 -9.38 1.03
N CYS A 89 -1.05 -8.53 0.77
CA CYS A 89 -1.00 -7.13 1.17
C CYS A 89 -2.41 -6.52 1.31
N TYR A 90 -2.61 -5.44 2.08
CA TYR A 90 -3.88 -4.69 2.10
C TYR A 90 -3.69 -3.20 2.43
N PRO A 91 -4.38 -2.27 1.73
CA PRO A 91 -5.35 -2.48 0.62
C PRO A 91 -4.76 -3.20 -0.58
N ASP A 92 -5.57 -3.95 -1.34
CA ASP A 92 -5.11 -4.98 -2.29
C ASP A 92 -4.26 -4.44 -3.48
N LYS A 93 -4.07 -3.12 -3.65
CA LYS A 93 -3.18 -2.54 -4.68
C LYS A 93 -1.72 -2.61 -4.21
N CYS A 94 -1.19 -3.83 -4.17
CA CYS A 94 0.13 -4.16 -3.64
C CYS A 94 1.30 -3.71 -4.51
N ASN A 95 1.05 -3.57 -5.82
CA ASN A 95 2.03 -3.16 -6.82
C ASN A 95 1.44 -2.04 -7.68
N GLY A 96 2.28 -1.16 -8.21
CA GLY A 96 1.87 -0.19 -9.23
C GLY A 96 2.54 1.16 -9.08
N ILE A 97 1.99 2.16 -9.78
CA ILE A 97 2.53 3.52 -9.81
C ILE A 97 1.60 4.52 -9.13
N PRO A 98 2.19 5.43 -8.33
CA PRO A 98 3.46 5.26 -7.61
C PRO A 98 3.44 4.01 -6.73
N ASP A 99 4.64 3.54 -6.38
CA ASP A 99 4.86 2.41 -5.48
C ASP A 99 3.99 2.61 -4.24
N ALA A 100 3.09 1.66 -4.04
CA ALA A 100 2.09 1.73 -3.00
C ALA A 100 2.41 0.60 -2.04
N ASP A 101 3.42 0.80 -1.20
CA ASP A 101 3.54 -0.05 -0.02
C ASP A 101 2.19 0.00 0.71
N THR A 102 1.77 -1.16 1.16
CA THR A 102 0.41 -1.34 1.66
C THR A 102 0.47 -1.44 3.16
N GLN A 103 -0.62 -1.10 3.85
CA GLN A 103 -0.56 -1.03 5.30
C GLN A 103 -0.27 -2.43 5.88
N TYR A 104 -1.05 -3.44 5.50
CA TYR A 104 -0.76 -4.82 5.88
C TYR A 104 0.09 -5.47 4.79
N VAL A 105 1.16 -6.16 5.18
CA VAL A 105 1.96 -7.00 4.28
C VAL A 105 2.20 -8.37 4.92
N THR A 106 2.16 -9.44 4.12
CA THR A 106 2.38 -10.80 4.65
C THR A 106 3.83 -11.08 4.97
N LYS A 107 4.80 -10.32 4.43
CA LYS A 107 6.22 -10.45 4.82
C LYS A 107 6.42 -10.26 6.34
N HIS A 108 5.54 -9.49 6.98
CA HIS A 108 5.54 -9.29 8.44
C HIS A 108 4.72 -10.34 9.22
N ASN A 109 4.13 -11.32 8.53
CA ASN A 109 3.35 -12.41 9.12
C ASN A 109 4.05 -13.76 8.93
N GLY A 110 5.08 -14.04 9.73
CA GLY A 110 5.82 -15.31 9.65
C GLY A 110 4.99 -16.58 9.90
N ILE A 111 3.74 -16.46 10.38
CA ILE A 111 2.86 -17.62 10.63
C ILE A 111 2.44 -18.26 9.30
N VAL A 112 2.17 -17.45 8.26
CA VAL A 112 1.67 -17.96 6.98
C VAL A 112 2.73 -18.71 6.16
N ASN A 113 4.02 -18.53 6.46
CA ASN A 113 5.10 -19.28 5.82
C ASN A 113 5.03 -20.79 6.09
N PHE A 114 4.48 -21.22 7.23
CA PHE A 114 4.45 -22.65 7.57
C PHE A 114 3.29 -23.37 6.89
N ALA A 115 3.58 -24.36 6.06
CA ALA A 115 2.58 -25.08 5.25
C ALA A 115 1.44 -25.69 6.08
N ASN A 116 1.72 -26.14 7.31
CA ASN A 116 0.70 -26.71 8.19
C ASN A 116 -0.25 -25.66 8.79
N LEU A 117 0.09 -24.36 8.70
CA LEU A 117 -0.71 -23.23 9.20
C LEU A 117 -1.49 -22.52 8.09
N GLN A 118 -1.38 -22.95 6.84
CA GLN A 118 -2.10 -22.39 5.70
C GLN A 118 -3.51 -23.00 5.51
N THR A 119 -4.02 -23.76 6.49
CA THR A 119 -5.37 -24.34 6.40
C THR A 119 -6.44 -23.30 6.82
N PRO A 120 -7.70 -23.40 6.34
CA PRO A 120 -8.75 -22.46 6.72
C PRO A 120 -8.95 -22.31 8.24
N SER A 121 -8.77 -23.37 9.02
CA SER A 121 -8.90 -23.32 10.48
C SER A 121 -7.75 -22.60 11.16
N GLU A 122 -6.54 -22.68 10.59
CA GLU A 122 -5.35 -22.03 11.12
C GLU A 122 -5.30 -20.54 10.73
N LEU A 123 -5.59 -20.24 9.47
CA LEU A 123 -5.76 -18.86 8.99
C LEU A 123 -6.85 -18.14 9.79
N GLY A 124 -7.95 -18.82 10.13
CA GLY A 124 -9.02 -18.25 10.96
C GLY A 124 -8.62 -17.88 12.40
N LYS A 125 -7.37 -18.12 12.83
CA LYS A 125 -6.81 -17.67 14.12
C LYS A 125 -5.99 -16.37 13.99
N MET A 126 -5.86 -15.84 12.79
CA MET A 126 -5.22 -14.55 12.48
C MET A 126 -6.33 -13.53 12.29
N PHE A 127 -6.32 -12.45 13.08
CA PHE A 127 -7.39 -11.45 13.12
C PHE A 127 -6.89 -10.03 12.80
N PRO A 128 -7.77 -9.16 12.29
CA PRO A 128 -7.51 -7.72 12.31
C PRO A 128 -7.18 -7.26 13.73
N PHE A 129 -6.24 -6.33 13.87
CA PHE A 129 -5.79 -5.84 15.18
C PHE A 129 -6.94 -5.36 16.09
N THR A 130 -8.01 -4.81 15.52
CA THR A 130 -9.20 -4.35 16.25
C THR A 130 -9.83 -5.44 17.12
N GLN A 131 -9.69 -6.73 16.76
CA GLN A 131 -10.18 -7.88 17.52
C GLN A 131 -9.52 -8.00 18.91
N LEU A 132 -8.27 -7.55 19.08
CA LEU A 132 -7.55 -7.62 20.35
C LEU A 132 -8.32 -6.92 21.48
N SER A 133 -8.90 -5.75 21.18
CA SER A 133 -9.66 -4.97 22.16
C SER A 133 -10.90 -5.73 22.65
N ALA A 134 -11.61 -6.40 21.74
CA ALA A 134 -12.78 -7.21 22.05
C ALA A 134 -12.40 -8.45 22.88
N ASP A 135 -11.31 -9.12 22.54
CA ASP A 135 -10.83 -10.30 23.27
C ASP A 135 -10.34 -9.96 24.68
N LEU A 136 -9.67 -8.81 24.86
CA LEU A 136 -9.26 -8.31 26.17
C LEU A 136 -10.48 -7.98 27.03
N ALA A 137 -11.48 -7.31 26.46
CA ALA A 137 -12.73 -6.97 27.16
C ALA A 137 -13.55 -8.22 27.54
N ALA A 138 -13.53 -9.26 26.71
CA ALA A 138 -14.22 -10.52 26.96
C ALA A 138 -13.42 -11.49 27.86
N GLY A 139 -12.14 -11.23 28.12
CA GLY A 139 -11.27 -12.15 28.84
C GLY A 139 -10.95 -13.43 28.06
N THR A 140 -10.94 -13.36 26.72
CA THR A 140 -10.76 -14.50 25.81
C THR A 140 -9.45 -14.46 25.02
N VAL A 141 -8.51 -13.60 25.40
CA VAL A 141 -7.17 -13.56 24.80
C VAL A 141 -6.45 -14.92 24.93
N PRO A 142 -5.63 -15.30 23.93
CA PRO A 142 -4.95 -16.59 23.92
C PRO A 142 -3.80 -16.67 24.92
N SER A 143 -3.24 -17.88 25.11
CA SER A 143 -2.00 -18.07 25.88
C SER A 143 -0.81 -17.37 25.21
N PHE A 144 -0.78 -17.30 23.87
CA PHE A 144 0.20 -16.57 23.08
C PHE A 144 -0.50 -15.64 22.09
N SER A 145 -0.28 -14.32 22.22
CA SER A 145 -0.76 -13.31 21.29
C SER A 145 0.41 -12.81 20.44
N TYR A 146 0.31 -12.95 19.12
CA TYR A 146 1.28 -12.41 18.18
C TYR A 146 0.72 -11.13 17.57
N ILE A 147 1.34 -9.98 17.85
CA ILE A 147 0.82 -8.66 17.47
C ILE A 147 1.82 -8.02 16.51
N VAL A 148 1.36 -7.64 15.33
CA VAL A 148 2.21 -7.03 14.29
C VAL A 148 1.57 -5.71 13.82
N PRO A 149 2.29 -4.57 13.95
CA PRO A 149 1.85 -3.29 13.37
C PRO A 149 1.78 -3.36 11.84
N ASN A 150 1.13 -2.36 11.26
CA ASN A 150 1.15 -2.14 9.82
C ASN A 150 2.42 -1.35 9.45
N GLU A 151 2.75 -1.27 8.16
CA GLU A 151 3.94 -0.58 7.65
C GLU A 151 4.04 0.89 8.15
N CYS A 152 2.91 1.52 8.46
CA CYS A 152 2.89 2.91 8.95
C CYS A 152 3.22 3.04 10.44
N ASN A 153 3.21 1.95 11.19
CA ASN A 153 3.43 1.92 12.65
C ASN A 153 4.58 0.98 13.07
N ASP A 154 5.20 0.27 12.14
CA ASP A 154 6.34 -0.63 12.42
C ASP A 154 7.70 0.08 12.45
N MET A 155 7.72 1.38 12.12
CA MET A 155 8.88 2.26 12.01
C MET A 155 9.74 2.05 10.75
N HIS A 156 9.26 1.28 9.77
CA HIS A 156 9.91 1.07 8.48
C HIS A 156 9.32 1.98 7.40
N GLY A 157 8.00 1.95 7.25
CA GLY A 157 7.27 2.63 6.20
C GLY A 157 6.96 4.11 6.47
N ALA A 158 7.69 5.02 5.82
CA ALA A 158 7.40 6.46 5.85
C ALA A 158 6.10 6.79 5.09
N PRO A 159 5.36 7.84 5.47
CA PRO A 159 4.26 8.32 4.65
C PRO A 159 4.74 8.51 3.21
N PRO A 160 3.93 8.13 2.20
CA PRO A 160 2.46 8.18 2.21
C PRO A 160 1.78 6.82 2.14
N TRP A 161 2.53 5.83 1.71
CA TRP A 161 2.12 4.45 1.50
C TRP A 161 2.81 3.60 2.55
N CYS A 162 3.35 4.22 3.61
CA CYS A 162 4.27 3.52 4.46
C CYS A 162 5.46 2.97 3.61
N VAL A 163 6.02 3.79 2.71
CA VAL A 163 7.13 3.42 1.83
C VAL A 163 8.42 3.31 2.60
N ASP A 164 9.19 2.25 2.36
CA ASP A 164 10.48 1.98 3.00
C ASP A 164 11.39 3.23 2.98
N SER A 165 11.73 3.75 4.17
CA SER A 165 12.65 4.89 4.28
C SER A 165 14.04 4.46 4.74
N ASP A 166 14.95 4.34 3.77
CA ASP A 166 16.36 4.03 4.07
C ASP A 166 17.15 5.22 4.65
N ASN A 167 16.53 6.40 4.78
CA ASN A 167 17.26 7.63 5.09
C ASN A 167 17.27 7.95 6.59
N THR A 168 18.35 7.55 7.27
CA THR A 168 18.53 7.83 8.70
C THR A 168 18.80 9.32 8.98
N GLY A 169 18.17 9.88 10.02
CA GLY A 169 18.45 11.22 10.56
C GLY A 169 17.55 12.34 10.03
N THR A 170 16.47 12.01 9.32
CA THR A 170 15.55 12.97 8.71
C THR A 170 14.28 13.20 9.56
N VAL A 171 13.40 14.10 9.12
CA VAL A 171 12.13 14.37 9.82
C VAL A 171 11.19 13.16 9.70
N GLU A 172 11.22 12.49 8.56
CA GLU A 172 10.54 11.24 8.23
C GLU A 172 10.93 10.13 9.22
N GLN A 173 12.22 9.91 9.47
CA GLN A 173 12.66 8.94 10.48
C GLN A 173 12.17 9.32 11.89
N SER A 174 12.18 10.61 12.23
CA SER A 174 11.68 11.08 13.53
C SER A 174 10.18 10.82 13.66
N TRP A 175 9.42 10.99 12.58
CA TRP A 175 8.00 10.69 12.51
C TRP A 175 7.75 9.20 12.68
N LEU A 176 8.46 8.34 11.94
CA LEU A 176 8.35 6.88 12.02
C LEU A 176 8.52 6.38 13.44
N ILE A 177 9.61 6.81 14.08
CA ILE A 177 9.90 6.48 15.46
C ILE A 177 8.77 6.96 16.38
N THR A 178 8.23 8.16 16.14
CA THR A 178 7.12 8.70 16.94
C THR A 178 5.82 7.90 16.73
N GLN A 179 5.51 7.46 15.50
CA GLN A 179 4.31 6.66 15.23
C GLN A 179 4.40 5.27 15.83
N GLY A 180 5.51 4.56 15.63
CA GLY A 180 5.67 3.25 16.25
C GLY A 180 5.70 3.35 17.78
N ASP A 181 6.29 4.40 18.36
CA ASP A 181 6.28 4.63 19.82
C ASP A 181 4.85 4.86 20.33
N ARG A 182 4.05 5.63 19.59
CA ARG A 182 2.61 5.82 19.86
C ARG A 182 1.84 4.51 19.80
N PHE A 183 2.05 3.72 18.75
CA PHE A 183 1.40 2.43 18.58
C PHE A 183 1.75 1.51 19.75
N VAL A 184 3.04 1.32 20.06
CA VAL A 184 3.50 0.56 21.23
C VAL A 184 2.83 1.04 22.51
N GLY A 185 2.80 2.35 22.76
CA GLY A 185 2.12 2.91 23.92
C GLY A 185 0.63 2.59 23.98
N SER A 186 -0.07 2.66 22.85
CA SER A 186 -1.50 2.32 22.78
C SER A 186 -1.76 0.84 23.08
N VAL A 187 -0.94 -0.07 22.51
CA VAL A 187 -1.07 -1.52 22.72
C VAL A 187 -0.74 -1.89 24.16
N VAL A 188 0.36 -1.36 24.71
CA VAL A 188 0.75 -1.61 26.10
C VAL A 188 -0.31 -1.10 27.06
N ASN A 189 -0.83 0.11 26.86
CA ASN A 189 -1.92 0.63 27.69
C ASN A 189 -3.19 -0.22 27.58
N LEU A 190 -3.57 -0.64 26.38
CA LEU A 190 -4.73 -1.49 26.13
C LEU A 190 -4.63 -2.82 26.89
N ILE A 191 -3.47 -3.49 26.83
CA ILE A 191 -3.23 -4.76 27.52
C ILE A 191 -3.16 -4.56 29.04
N THR A 192 -2.34 -3.60 29.51
CA THR A 192 -2.08 -3.39 30.94
C THR A 192 -3.27 -2.85 31.72
N SER A 193 -4.22 -2.21 31.04
CA SER A 193 -5.48 -1.73 31.64
C SER A 193 -6.58 -2.80 31.64
N SER A 194 -6.36 -3.96 31.03
CA SER A 194 -7.34 -5.05 31.00
C SER A 194 -7.31 -5.87 32.29
N SER A 195 -8.44 -6.50 32.64
CA SER A 195 -8.49 -7.41 33.79
C SER A 195 -7.55 -8.61 33.67
N MET A 196 -7.17 -8.98 32.43
CA MET A 196 -6.24 -10.08 32.18
C MET A 196 -4.85 -9.78 32.73
N TRP A 197 -4.42 -8.51 32.72
CA TRP A 197 -3.10 -8.13 33.22
C TRP A 197 -2.96 -8.32 34.74
N GLU A 198 -4.06 -8.15 35.48
CA GLU A 198 -4.11 -8.41 36.93
C GLU A 198 -4.07 -9.90 37.27
N THR A 199 -4.41 -10.77 36.31
CA THR A 199 -4.56 -12.22 36.54
C THR A 199 -3.47 -13.04 35.85
N GLY A 200 -2.79 -13.91 36.60
CA GLY A 200 -1.75 -14.79 36.04
C GLY A 200 -0.39 -14.11 35.89
N ASN A 201 0.54 -14.75 35.17
CA ASN A 201 1.88 -14.20 34.89
C ASN A 201 1.92 -13.77 33.41
N ASN A 202 1.81 -12.47 33.18
CA ASN A 202 1.73 -11.89 31.84
C ASN A 202 3.04 -11.17 31.49
N ALA A 203 3.43 -11.29 30.22
CA ALA A 203 4.56 -10.56 29.67
C ALA A 203 4.22 -10.01 28.27
N ILE A 204 4.70 -8.81 27.98
CA ILE A 204 4.73 -8.21 26.64
C ILE A 204 6.19 -8.11 26.26
N VAL A 205 6.56 -8.69 25.13
CA VAL A 205 7.88 -8.53 24.53
C VAL A 205 7.74 -7.59 23.35
N ILE A 206 8.42 -6.45 23.43
CA ILE A 206 8.51 -5.49 22.34
C ILE A 206 9.87 -5.69 21.70
N THR A 207 9.90 -6.10 20.44
CA THR A 207 11.12 -6.31 19.67
C THR A 207 10.91 -5.86 18.24
N PHE A 208 12.01 -5.69 17.52
CA PHE A 208 12.03 -5.47 16.07
C PHE A 208 12.51 -6.77 15.42
N ASP A 209 12.16 -6.97 14.17
CA ASP A 209 12.63 -8.07 13.34
C ASP A 209 14.10 -7.86 12.95
N GLU A 210 14.48 -6.65 12.55
CA GLU A 210 15.85 -6.30 12.20
C GLU A 210 16.20 -4.83 12.47
N GLY A 211 17.45 -4.47 12.17
CA GLY A 211 17.85 -3.08 12.00
C GLY A 211 18.48 -2.93 10.62
N ASN A 212 19.27 -1.89 10.37
CA ASN A 212 19.82 -1.61 9.01
C ASN A 212 20.70 -2.72 8.37
N THR A 213 20.96 -3.83 9.08
CA THR A 213 21.70 -5.02 8.61
C THR A 213 21.26 -6.22 9.45
N ALA A 214 21.45 -7.45 8.94
CA ALA A 214 21.20 -8.69 9.68
C ALA A 214 21.92 -8.80 11.05
N SER A 215 23.01 -8.06 11.25
CA SER A 215 23.79 -8.07 12.49
C SER A 215 23.47 -6.89 13.42
N SER A 216 22.55 -6.01 13.00
CA SER A 216 22.21 -4.81 13.74
C SER A 216 21.66 -5.13 15.11
N GLN A 217 22.03 -4.30 16.09
CA GLN A 217 21.45 -4.38 17.40
C GLN A 217 20.05 -3.78 17.36
N ILE A 218 19.07 -4.53 17.86
CA ILE A 218 17.66 -4.13 17.91
C ILE A 218 17.23 -3.91 19.36
N ALA A 219 16.22 -3.06 19.55
CA ALA A 219 15.67 -2.81 20.86
C ALA A 219 14.73 -3.95 21.27
N THR A 220 15.00 -4.59 22.41
CA THR A 220 14.12 -5.64 22.95
C THR A 220 13.82 -5.38 24.41
N ILE A 221 12.54 -5.12 24.70
CA ILE A 221 12.02 -4.75 26.01
C ILE A 221 11.03 -5.82 26.47
N VAL A 222 11.15 -6.25 27.73
CA VAL A 222 10.26 -7.24 28.35
C VAL A 222 9.49 -6.58 29.49
N VAL A 223 8.21 -6.32 29.26
CA VAL A 223 7.26 -5.73 30.22
C VAL A 223 6.51 -6.86 30.90
N THR A 224 6.50 -6.92 32.23
CA THR A 224 5.92 -8.04 32.98
C THR A 224 5.01 -7.55 34.10
N ASN A 225 3.87 -8.21 34.33
CA ASN A 225 3.00 -7.83 35.45
C ASN A 225 3.65 -8.16 36.81
N HIS A 226 4.35 -9.30 36.92
CA HIS A 226 4.98 -9.81 38.15
C HIS A 226 6.49 -9.99 38.11
N GLY A 227 7.15 -9.47 37.08
CA GLY A 227 8.58 -9.68 36.86
C GLY A 227 9.48 -8.52 37.30
N PRO A 228 10.73 -8.47 36.82
CA PRO A 228 11.72 -7.47 37.26
C PRO A 228 11.35 -6.04 36.85
N ARG A 229 11.99 -5.06 37.50
CA ARG A 229 11.89 -3.63 37.20
C ARG A 229 13.28 -3.01 37.09
N GLY A 230 13.49 -2.15 36.10
CA GLY A 230 14.75 -1.47 35.82
C GLY A 230 15.94 -2.41 35.64
N VAL A 231 15.71 -3.59 35.06
CA VAL A 231 16.76 -4.59 34.84
C VAL A 231 17.27 -4.50 33.41
N THR A 232 18.57 -4.24 33.27
CA THR A 232 19.27 -4.41 32.00
C THR A 232 19.98 -5.77 31.97
N ASP A 233 19.97 -6.43 30.81
CA ASP A 233 20.75 -7.64 30.56
C ASP A 233 21.63 -7.49 29.31
N SER A 234 22.93 -7.72 29.48
CA SER A 234 23.94 -7.59 28.43
C SER A 234 24.35 -8.93 27.82
N ALA A 235 23.71 -10.03 28.21
CA ALA A 235 23.88 -11.31 27.54
C ALA A 235 23.55 -11.17 26.03
N SER A 236 24.21 -11.99 25.20
CA SER A 236 23.98 -12.00 23.76
C SER A 236 22.68 -12.73 23.45
N TYR A 237 21.73 -12.02 22.85
CA TYR A 237 20.42 -12.54 22.47
C TYR A 237 20.13 -12.30 21.00
N ASP A 238 19.22 -13.10 20.47
CA ASP A 238 18.71 -13.07 19.11
C ASP A 238 17.28 -13.67 19.08
N HIS A 239 16.67 -13.76 17.89
CA HIS A 239 15.33 -14.34 17.72
C HIS A 239 15.20 -15.78 18.22
N TYR A 240 16.28 -16.57 18.14
CA TYR A 240 16.30 -17.93 18.68
C TYR A 240 16.30 -17.94 20.21
N SER A 241 16.90 -16.93 20.84
CA SER A 241 16.89 -16.74 22.29
C SER A 241 15.50 -16.36 22.81
N LEU A 242 14.76 -15.54 22.06
CA LEU A 242 13.36 -15.24 22.36
C LEU A 242 12.49 -16.49 22.21
N LEU A 243 12.64 -17.24 21.11
CA LEU A 243 11.94 -18.51 20.92
C LEU A 243 12.22 -19.51 22.07
N ALA A 244 13.49 -19.69 22.44
CA ALA A 244 13.88 -20.55 23.56
C ALA A 244 13.23 -20.11 24.89
N SER A 245 13.02 -18.80 25.08
CA SER A 245 12.34 -18.26 26.26
C SER A 245 10.85 -18.60 26.27
N LEU A 246 10.18 -18.54 25.11
CA LEU A 246 8.78 -18.91 24.96
C LEU A 246 8.59 -20.42 25.16
N GLU A 247 9.44 -21.23 24.52
CA GLU A 247 9.43 -22.69 24.67
C GLU A 247 9.62 -23.09 26.13
N GLN A 248 10.59 -22.48 26.83
CA GLN A 248 10.79 -22.72 28.25
C GLN A 248 9.57 -22.31 29.09
N THR A 249 8.95 -21.17 28.79
CA THR A 249 7.79 -20.65 29.51
C THR A 249 6.57 -21.55 29.37
N PHE A 250 6.33 -22.09 28.16
CA PHE A 250 5.18 -22.96 27.88
C PHE A 250 5.48 -24.46 28.12
N GLY A 251 6.72 -24.83 28.44
CA GLY A 251 7.13 -26.21 28.66
C GLY A 251 7.23 -27.03 27.38
N LEU A 252 7.63 -26.39 26.29
CA LEU A 252 7.76 -26.96 24.95
C LEU A 252 9.19 -27.48 24.72
N GLY A 253 9.36 -28.33 23.70
CA GLY A 253 10.69 -28.75 23.24
C GLY A 253 11.33 -27.68 22.37
N CYS A 254 12.66 -27.64 22.29
CA CYS A 254 13.35 -26.68 21.43
C CYS A 254 13.20 -26.99 19.94
N LEU A 255 13.15 -25.93 19.12
CA LEU A 255 13.18 -25.97 17.65
C LEU A 255 14.52 -25.48 17.09
N VAL A 256 15.21 -26.34 16.35
CA VAL A 256 16.42 -26.01 15.55
C VAL A 256 17.45 -25.18 16.33
N ASN A 257 17.65 -23.89 16.02
CA ASN A 257 18.69 -23.07 16.63
C ASN A 257 18.36 -22.64 18.07
N SER A 258 17.08 -22.66 18.48
CA SER A 258 16.68 -22.40 19.87
C SER A 258 17.26 -23.44 20.85
N CYS A 259 17.58 -24.65 20.38
CA CYS A 259 18.19 -25.71 21.20
C CYS A 259 19.57 -25.35 21.75
N SER A 260 20.27 -24.43 21.09
CA SER A 260 21.57 -23.91 21.51
C SER A 260 21.53 -22.46 22.00
N ALA A 261 20.39 -21.79 21.83
CA ALA A 261 20.21 -20.41 22.26
C ALA A 261 20.01 -20.34 23.78
N SER A 262 20.39 -19.21 24.37
CA SER A 262 20.21 -18.99 25.81
C SER A 262 18.90 -18.25 26.06
N PRO A 263 17.96 -18.82 26.86
CA PRO A 263 16.74 -18.10 27.22
C PRO A 263 17.04 -16.79 27.97
N MET A 264 16.17 -15.80 27.78
CA MET A 264 16.22 -14.47 28.39
C MET A 264 15.73 -14.48 29.85
N ALA A 265 16.06 -15.53 30.61
CA ALA A 265 15.44 -15.87 31.90
C ALA A 265 15.48 -14.73 32.94
N LYS A 266 16.52 -13.89 32.92
CA LYS A 266 16.64 -12.73 33.82
C LYS A 266 15.52 -11.72 33.62
N LEU A 267 15.07 -11.53 32.39
CA LEU A 267 14.06 -10.54 32.02
C LEU A 267 12.63 -11.03 32.28
N PHE A 268 12.42 -12.35 32.34
CA PHE A 268 11.12 -12.99 32.61
C PHE A 268 10.96 -13.50 34.05
N ALA A 269 11.97 -13.31 34.93
CA ALA A 269 11.93 -13.83 36.29
C ALA A 269 10.71 -13.31 37.07
N ILE A 270 10.02 -14.17 37.84
CA ILE A 270 8.91 -13.73 38.70
C ILE A 270 9.49 -13.17 39.99
N THR A 271 9.26 -11.88 40.26
CA THR A 271 9.74 -11.17 41.45
C THR A 271 8.61 -10.76 42.40
N GLY A 272 7.35 -10.84 41.94
CA GLY A 272 6.18 -10.41 42.70
C GLY A 272 5.89 -8.91 42.62
N SER A 273 6.56 -8.17 41.71
CA SER A 273 6.20 -6.78 41.40
C SER A 273 4.74 -6.68 40.93
N THR A 274 4.12 -5.52 41.08
CA THR A 274 2.76 -5.25 40.53
C THR A 274 2.64 -3.87 39.90
N ASP A 275 3.70 -3.07 39.95
CA ASP A 275 3.67 -1.67 39.52
C ASP A 275 3.61 -1.58 38.00
N ILE A 276 2.69 -0.76 37.49
CA ILE A 276 2.57 -0.39 36.08
C ILE A 276 2.91 1.10 35.98
N PRO A 277 3.98 1.49 35.26
CA PRO A 277 4.36 2.88 35.13
C PRO A 277 3.34 3.62 34.26
N THR A 278 3.13 4.89 34.58
CA THR A 278 2.38 5.79 33.70
C THR A 278 3.23 6.09 32.48
N LEU A 279 2.76 5.71 31.29
CA LEU A 279 3.48 6.01 30.06
C LEU A 279 3.45 7.53 29.79
N PRO A 280 4.59 8.13 29.38
CA PRO A 280 4.60 9.52 28.95
C PRO A 280 3.69 9.70 27.73
N PRO A 281 3.15 10.91 27.49
CA PRO A 281 2.52 11.20 26.22
C PRO A 281 3.56 11.07 25.10
N PRO A 282 3.12 10.66 23.90
CA PRO A 282 4.01 10.58 22.76
C PRO A 282 4.55 11.96 22.37
N PHE A 283 5.69 11.98 21.67
CA PHE A 283 6.23 13.22 21.14
C PHE A 283 5.21 13.89 20.20
N ASN A 284 5.04 15.21 20.33
CA ASN A 284 4.19 16.00 19.44
C ASN A 284 5.06 16.91 18.60
N PHE A 285 5.02 16.71 17.28
CA PHE A 285 5.66 17.64 16.36
C PHE A 285 5.01 19.03 16.46
N PRO A 286 5.81 20.11 16.36
CA PRO A 286 5.24 21.43 16.14
C PRO A 286 4.47 21.40 14.82
N THR A 287 3.26 21.96 14.81
CA THR A 287 2.45 22.08 13.59
C THR A 287 3.19 23.00 12.61
N SER A 288 3.86 22.45 11.61
CA SER A 288 4.30 23.21 10.45
C SER A 288 3.08 23.64 9.65
N SER A 289 3.12 24.85 9.10
CA SER A 289 2.11 25.30 8.14
C SER A 289 2.39 24.70 6.78
N ASP A 290 1.36 24.23 6.09
CA ASP A 290 1.43 23.81 4.68
C ASP A 290 2.00 24.97 3.85
N THR A 291 3.09 24.73 3.12
CA THR A 291 3.82 25.77 2.37
C THR A 291 3.72 25.53 0.87
N ILE A 292 3.17 26.49 0.12
CA ILE A 292 3.17 26.45 -1.35
C ILE A 292 4.60 26.68 -1.88
N SER A 293 5.17 25.70 -2.60
CA SER A 293 6.45 25.89 -3.32
C SER A 293 6.29 26.80 -4.55
N ALA A 294 7.32 27.59 -4.87
CA ALA A 294 7.31 28.46 -6.05
C ALA A 294 7.36 27.66 -7.37
N GLN A 295 6.47 28.00 -8.30
CA GLN A 295 6.47 27.41 -9.66
C GLN A 295 7.66 27.92 -10.48
N GLY A 296 8.29 27.00 -11.23
CA GLY A 296 9.37 27.29 -12.16
C GLY A 296 8.93 27.22 -13.62
N PRO A 297 9.70 27.81 -14.56
CA PRO A 297 9.45 27.58 -15.98
C PRO A 297 9.60 26.10 -16.31
N GLY A 298 8.68 25.58 -17.13
CA GLY A 298 8.72 24.17 -17.54
C GLY A 298 10.01 23.83 -18.29
N LYS A 299 10.46 22.58 -18.17
CA LYS A 299 11.65 22.04 -18.82
C LYS A 299 11.25 21.20 -20.04
N PRO A 300 11.54 21.65 -21.27
CA PRO A 300 11.12 20.93 -22.46
C PRO A 300 11.99 19.69 -22.72
N ALA A 301 11.36 18.59 -23.09
CA ALA A 301 12.03 17.44 -23.70
C ALA A 301 12.32 17.70 -25.19
N ALA A 302 12.98 16.73 -25.84
CA ALA A 302 13.14 16.75 -27.29
C ALA A 302 11.78 16.63 -28.00
N ALA A 303 11.72 17.01 -29.28
CA ALA A 303 10.49 16.90 -30.07
C ALA A 303 10.04 15.43 -30.20
N ALA A 304 8.75 15.18 -30.04
CA ALA A 304 8.16 13.86 -30.16
C ALA A 304 7.85 13.54 -31.63
N SER A 305 8.36 12.40 -32.12
CA SER A 305 7.92 11.82 -33.39
C SER A 305 6.66 11.01 -33.16
N ARG A 306 5.60 11.29 -33.94
CA ARG A 306 4.32 10.56 -33.90
C ARG A 306 4.07 9.74 -35.19
N ASN A 307 5.14 9.43 -35.91
CA ASN A 307 5.09 8.63 -37.13
C ASN A 307 5.25 7.14 -36.80
N GLY A 308 4.43 6.28 -37.40
CA GLY A 308 4.54 4.83 -37.22
C GLY A 308 3.21 4.11 -37.43
N THR A 309 3.16 2.84 -37.07
CA THR A 309 1.94 2.00 -37.10
C THR A 309 1.72 1.25 -35.79
N GLY A 310 2.48 1.57 -34.74
CA GLY A 310 2.42 0.93 -33.43
C GLY A 310 2.98 1.86 -32.36
N TRP A 311 3.10 1.35 -31.15
CA TRP A 311 3.62 2.10 -30.01
C TRP A 311 5.05 2.59 -30.27
N THR A 312 5.34 3.83 -29.89
CA THR A 312 6.68 4.41 -29.91
C THR A 312 6.94 5.21 -28.65
N VAL A 313 8.10 4.99 -28.05
CA VAL A 313 8.61 5.81 -26.95
C VAL A 313 8.87 7.22 -27.44
N VAL A 314 8.33 8.22 -26.74
CA VAL A 314 8.57 9.63 -27.04
C VAL A 314 9.43 10.26 -25.94
N PRO A 315 10.19 11.32 -26.27
CA PRO A 315 11.00 11.99 -25.26
C PRO A 315 10.16 12.60 -24.13
N SER A 316 10.52 12.23 -22.91
CA SER A 316 10.06 12.79 -21.64
C SER A 316 11.25 13.37 -20.87
N TYR A 317 11.01 14.16 -19.82
CA TYR A 317 12.06 14.72 -18.96
C TYR A 317 11.95 14.14 -17.55
N SER A 318 13.07 13.77 -16.94
CA SER A 318 13.14 13.37 -15.53
C SER A 318 14.04 14.34 -14.74
N PHE A 319 13.61 14.69 -13.54
CA PHE A 319 14.32 15.62 -12.67
C PHE A 319 15.33 14.90 -11.79
N GLY A 320 16.57 15.38 -11.82
CA GLY A 320 17.62 14.84 -10.96
C GLY A 320 17.93 13.39 -11.31
N SER A 321 18.34 12.63 -10.30
CA SER A 321 18.76 11.23 -10.43
C SER A 321 17.95 10.26 -9.57
N LEU A 322 16.96 10.75 -8.81
CA LEU A 322 16.06 9.94 -7.98
C LEU A 322 14.79 9.61 -8.76
N ASP A 323 13.85 8.89 -8.15
CA ASP A 323 12.67 8.38 -8.88
C ASP A 323 11.80 9.49 -9.42
N ASN A 324 11.33 9.28 -10.65
CA ASN A 324 10.38 10.11 -11.36
C ASN A 324 9.30 9.21 -11.95
N VAL A 325 8.06 9.56 -11.68
CA VAL A 325 6.91 8.68 -11.93
C VAL A 325 5.78 9.49 -12.57
N LEU A 326 5.18 8.94 -13.63
CA LEU A 326 3.94 9.45 -14.23
C LEU A 326 2.81 8.46 -13.97
N ALA A 327 1.75 8.91 -13.29
CA ALA A 327 0.64 8.08 -12.83
C ALA A 327 -0.65 8.28 -13.63
N GLY A 328 -0.89 9.50 -14.15
CA GLY A 328 -2.11 9.84 -14.88
C GLY A 328 -1.82 10.51 -16.21
N VAL A 329 -2.68 10.29 -17.22
CA VAL A 329 -2.62 10.99 -18.52
C VAL A 329 -4.01 11.27 -19.07
N SER A 330 -4.19 12.44 -19.68
CA SER A 330 -5.42 12.84 -20.38
C SER A 330 -5.10 13.74 -21.56
N ALA A 331 -5.88 13.63 -22.63
CA ALA A 331 -5.73 14.44 -23.84
C ALA A 331 -7.05 15.09 -24.22
N ALA A 332 -7.04 16.42 -24.36
CA ALA A 332 -8.17 17.15 -24.94
C ALA A 332 -8.11 17.18 -26.48
N SER A 333 -6.92 17.04 -27.06
CA SER A 333 -6.74 17.02 -28.51
C SER A 333 -5.40 16.38 -28.91
N LEU A 334 -5.19 16.23 -30.22
CA LEU A 334 -3.90 15.85 -30.80
C LEU A 334 -2.73 16.77 -30.41
N ASN A 335 -2.99 17.99 -29.94
CA ASN A 335 -1.94 18.96 -29.61
C ASN A 335 -2.01 19.48 -28.17
N ASP A 336 -2.81 18.84 -27.33
CA ASP A 336 -2.95 19.25 -25.95
C ASP A 336 -3.27 18.05 -25.07
N ALA A 337 -2.28 17.67 -24.27
CA ALA A 337 -2.38 16.57 -23.31
C ALA A 337 -1.57 16.91 -22.05
N TRP A 338 -2.05 16.43 -20.92
CA TRP A 338 -1.34 16.48 -19.65
C TRP A 338 -1.07 15.07 -19.15
N ALA A 339 0.11 14.88 -18.58
CA ALA A 339 0.43 13.75 -17.72
C ALA A 339 0.84 14.28 -16.34
N VAL A 340 0.51 13.56 -15.27
CA VAL A 340 0.83 13.96 -13.89
C VAL A 340 1.41 12.79 -13.11
N GLY A 341 2.11 13.09 -12.03
CA GLY A 341 2.69 12.10 -11.14
C GLY A 341 3.51 12.78 -10.05
N ALA A 342 4.63 12.17 -9.67
CA ALA A 342 5.51 12.66 -8.63
C ALA A 342 6.99 12.37 -8.93
N TYR A 343 7.89 13.06 -8.25
CA TYR A 343 9.32 12.81 -8.31
C TYR A 343 10.02 13.16 -7.01
N TYR A 344 11.17 12.53 -6.75
CA TYR A 344 12.05 12.88 -5.63
C TYR A 344 13.08 13.94 -6.04
N PRO A 345 12.98 15.19 -5.54
CA PRO A 345 13.95 16.22 -5.82
C PRO A 345 15.24 15.94 -5.05
N SER A 346 16.38 15.87 -5.75
CA SER A 346 17.69 15.65 -5.11
C SER A 346 18.11 16.73 -4.10
N SER A 347 17.43 17.89 -4.09
CA SER A 347 17.70 19.00 -3.17
C SER A 347 17.01 18.90 -1.82
N SER A 348 15.88 18.18 -1.73
CA SER A 348 15.04 18.13 -0.53
C SER A 348 14.69 16.72 -0.10
N ASN A 349 14.70 15.74 -1.00
CA ASN A 349 14.21 14.38 -0.77
C ASN A 349 12.73 14.25 -0.37
N VAL A 350 11.99 15.37 -0.38
CA VAL A 350 10.55 15.50 -0.17
C VAL A 350 9.84 15.20 -1.49
N LEU A 351 8.97 14.19 -1.52
CA LEU A 351 8.25 13.79 -2.74
C LEU A 351 7.39 14.96 -3.25
N ALA A 352 7.60 15.33 -4.51
CA ALA A 352 6.99 16.51 -5.11
C ALA A 352 6.14 16.15 -6.33
N THR A 353 5.08 16.92 -6.56
CA THR A 353 4.22 16.76 -7.73
C THR A 353 4.95 17.12 -9.02
N LEU A 354 4.63 16.37 -10.07
CA LEU A 354 5.17 16.52 -11.42
C LEU A 354 4.00 16.57 -12.41
N ALA A 355 4.09 17.46 -13.41
CA ALA A 355 3.23 17.40 -14.59
C ALA A 355 4.01 17.56 -15.89
N HIS A 356 3.62 16.87 -16.96
CA HIS A 356 4.13 17.06 -18.31
C HIS A 356 2.99 17.56 -19.21
N HIS A 357 3.25 18.61 -19.99
CA HIS A 357 2.33 19.15 -20.98
C HIS A 357 2.81 18.86 -22.40
N PHE A 358 1.92 18.35 -23.25
CA PHE A 358 2.19 18.18 -24.68
C PHE A 358 1.59 19.33 -25.48
N ASP A 359 2.43 20.05 -26.22
CA ASP A 359 2.02 21.22 -27.03
C ASP A 359 1.72 20.91 -28.50
N GLY A 360 1.64 19.63 -28.87
CA GLY A 360 1.56 19.15 -30.25
C GLY A 360 2.91 18.81 -30.88
N THR A 361 4.01 19.26 -30.27
CA THR A 361 5.37 19.01 -30.76
C THR A 361 6.24 18.29 -29.74
N ARG A 362 6.14 18.61 -28.45
CA ARG A 362 7.00 18.06 -27.40
C ARG A 362 6.28 18.05 -26.05
N TRP A 363 6.78 17.18 -25.17
CA TRP A 363 6.42 17.22 -23.76
C TRP A 363 7.31 18.20 -23.00
N THR A 364 6.71 19.01 -22.12
CA THR A 364 7.40 19.95 -21.24
C THR A 364 7.03 19.65 -19.79
N ALA A 365 8.02 19.42 -18.94
CA ALA A 365 7.82 19.09 -17.53
C ALA A 365 7.68 20.35 -16.67
N TYR A 366 6.63 20.45 -15.86
CA TYR A 366 6.31 21.57 -14.98
C TYR A 366 6.33 21.09 -13.53
N PRO A 367 7.07 21.78 -12.64
CA PRO A 367 6.83 21.64 -11.21
C PRO A 367 5.50 22.29 -10.85
N LEU A 368 4.72 21.59 -10.05
CA LEU A 368 3.40 22.00 -9.59
C LEU A 368 3.47 22.62 -8.18
N PRO A 369 2.39 23.27 -7.68
CA PRO A 369 2.31 23.67 -6.29
C PRO A 369 2.44 22.45 -5.36
N ASN A 370 3.44 22.47 -4.48
CA ASN A 370 3.55 21.51 -3.39
C ASN A 370 3.13 22.24 -2.12
N ILE A 371 2.19 21.69 -1.33
CA ILE A 371 1.70 22.28 -0.07
C ILE A 371 2.02 21.44 1.16
N GLY A 372 2.24 20.14 0.96
CA GLY A 372 2.59 19.21 2.01
C GLY A 372 4.01 19.38 2.51
N VAL A 373 4.21 18.98 3.76
CA VAL A 373 5.46 19.18 4.51
C VAL A 373 6.52 18.12 4.19
N GLU A 374 6.09 16.95 3.73
CA GLU A 374 6.96 15.84 3.34
C GLU A 374 6.64 15.36 1.92
N GLU A 375 5.37 15.46 1.49
CA GLU A 375 4.93 14.77 0.29
C GLU A 375 3.74 15.40 -0.41
N ASN A 376 3.75 15.27 -1.73
CA ASN A 376 2.73 15.74 -2.62
C ASN A 376 2.70 14.81 -3.84
N VAL A 377 1.54 14.24 -4.14
CA VAL A 377 1.39 13.28 -5.23
C VAL A 377 0.08 13.52 -5.97
N LEU A 378 0.11 13.31 -7.30
CA LEU A 378 -1.06 13.30 -8.17
C LEU A 378 -1.17 11.94 -8.87
N TYR A 379 -2.34 11.31 -8.79
CA TYR A 379 -2.63 10.00 -9.40
C TYR A 379 -3.28 10.10 -10.76
N ALA A 380 -4.18 11.07 -10.95
CA ALA A 380 -4.98 11.19 -12.14
C ALA A 380 -5.10 12.63 -12.61
N VAL A 381 -5.29 12.80 -13.92
CA VAL A 381 -5.59 14.07 -14.57
C VAL A 381 -6.72 13.87 -15.56
N SER A 382 -7.60 14.86 -15.68
CA SER A 382 -8.69 14.88 -16.65
C SER A 382 -8.76 16.22 -17.34
N MET A 383 -8.80 16.21 -18.68
CA MET A 383 -8.97 17.40 -19.50
C MET A 383 -10.38 17.46 -20.10
N PRO A 384 -11.26 18.36 -19.62
CA PRO A 384 -12.57 18.54 -20.26
C PRO A 384 -12.46 19.25 -21.62
N THR A 385 -11.42 20.07 -21.81
CA THR A 385 -11.20 20.88 -23.01
C THR A 385 -9.73 21.33 -23.07
N THR A 386 -9.27 21.71 -24.26
CA THR A 386 -7.95 22.34 -24.46
C THR A 386 -7.76 23.51 -23.50
N GLY A 387 -6.60 23.57 -22.87
CA GLY A 387 -6.22 24.59 -21.89
C GLY A 387 -6.88 24.44 -20.52
N LYS A 388 -7.62 23.37 -20.23
CA LYS A 388 -8.20 23.11 -18.91
C LYS A 388 -7.84 21.70 -18.46
N ALA A 389 -7.43 21.56 -17.20
CA ALA A 389 -7.12 20.27 -16.63
C ALA A 389 -7.36 20.26 -15.13
N TRP A 390 -7.84 19.13 -14.62
CA TRP A 390 -8.00 18.86 -13.20
C TRP A 390 -7.15 17.66 -12.83
N ALA A 391 -6.32 17.78 -11.80
CA ALA A 391 -5.52 16.68 -11.29
C ALA A 391 -5.83 16.43 -9.81
N VAL A 392 -5.78 15.17 -9.40
CA VAL A 392 -6.12 14.77 -8.03
C VAL A 392 -5.08 13.82 -7.44
N GLY A 393 -4.94 13.87 -6.12
CA GLY A 393 -4.12 12.97 -5.32
C GLY A 393 -4.23 13.29 -3.84
N TYR A 394 -3.10 13.33 -3.14
CA TYR A 394 -3.03 13.74 -1.74
C TYR A 394 -1.75 14.52 -1.47
N TYR A 395 -1.72 15.19 -0.31
CA TYR A 395 -0.52 15.76 0.28
C TYR A 395 -0.40 15.39 1.76
N MET A 396 0.81 15.47 2.31
CA MET A 396 1.07 15.26 3.73
C MET A 396 0.94 16.56 4.51
N SER A 397 -0.08 16.68 5.38
CA SER A 397 -0.26 17.89 6.19
C SER A 397 0.81 18.06 7.28
N GLY A 398 0.93 19.25 7.87
CA GLY A 398 1.80 19.49 9.04
C GLY A 398 1.47 18.70 10.31
N LYS A 399 0.40 17.90 10.30
CA LYS A 399 0.07 16.90 11.34
C LYS A 399 0.45 15.47 10.93
N PHE A 400 1.07 15.32 9.76
CA PHE A 400 1.40 14.05 9.13
C PHE A 400 0.19 13.14 8.93
N VAL A 401 -0.87 13.74 8.41
CA VAL A 401 -2.09 13.05 7.97
C VAL A 401 -2.25 13.35 6.49
N GLN A 402 -2.53 12.32 5.68
CA GLN A 402 -2.85 12.51 4.27
C GLN A 402 -4.15 13.27 4.13
N GLN A 403 -4.11 14.32 3.31
CA GLN A 403 -5.25 15.16 2.96
C GLN A 403 -5.41 15.15 1.44
N THR A 404 -6.63 15.28 0.95
CA THR A 404 -6.89 15.34 -0.49
C THR A 404 -6.12 16.50 -1.13
N LEU A 405 -5.56 16.27 -2.31
CA LEU A 405 -4.92 17.29 -3.14
C LEU A 405 -5.68 17.37 -4.45
N ILE A 406 -6.21 18.55 -4.75
CA ILE A 406 -6.81 18.85 -6.06
C ILE A 406 -6.12 20.08 -6.63
N GLU A 407 -5.65 19.95 -7.86
CA GLU A 407 -5.06 21.05 -8.62
C GLU A 407 -5.83 21.31 -9.91
N HIS A 408 -5.95 22.58 -10.29
CA HIS A 408 -6.65 23.03 -11.49
C HIS A 408 -5.75 23.90 -12.36
N PHE A 409 -5.66 23.55 -13.65
CA PHE A 409 -5.07 24.39 -14.68
C PHE A 409 -6.13 25.26 -15.33
N ASP A 410 -6.01 26.56 -15.15
CA ASP A 410 -7.00 27.53 -15.65
C ASP A 410 -6.79 27.95 -17.12
N GLY A 411 -5.74 27.46 -17.76
CA GLY A 411 -5.27 27.89 -19.08
C GLY A 411 -3.97 28.67 -19.04
N THR A 412 -3.53 29.08 -17.85
CA THR A 412 -2.31 29.85 -17.63
C THR A 412 -1.46 29.26 -16.52
N VAL A 413 -2.07 28.84 -15.42
CA VAL A 413 -1.37 28.42 -14.22
C VAL A 413 -2.09 27.26 -13.54
N TRP A 414 -1.32 26.37 -12.93
CA TRP A 414 -1.83 25.38 -12.00
C TRP A 414 -1.99 25.99 -10.61
N SER A 415 -3.13 25.73 -9.96
CA SER A 415 -3.38 26.20 -8.59
C SER A 415 -4.08 25.12 -7.78
N VAL A 416 -3.77 25.06 -6.47
CA VAL A 416 -4.48 24.17 -5.54
C VAL A 416 -5.90 24.70 -5.33
N VAL A 417 -6.89 23.82 -5.45
CA VAL A 417 -8.29 24.10 -5.15
C VAL A 417 -8.66 23.36 -3.86
N PRO A 418 -9.20 24.06 -2.83
CA PRO A 418 -9.58 23.40 -1.58
C PRO A 418 -10.62 22.30 -1.78
N SER A 419 -10.39 21.16 -1.12
CA SER A 419 -11.24 19.98 -1.10
C SER A 419 -11.47 19.48 0.33
N PRO A 420 -12.62 18.82 0.61
CA PRO A 420 -12.83 18.12 1.87
C PRO A 420 -11.80 17.01 2.17
N SER A 421 -11.62 16.68 3.45
CA SER A 421 -10.82 15.54 3.92
C SER A 421 -11.48 14.99 5.18
N PRO A 422 -12.55 14.18 5.04
CA PRO A 422 -13.42 13.75 6.15
C PRO A 422 -12.83 12.64 7.02
N GLY A 423 -11.97 11.80 6.46
CA GLY A 423 -11.24 10.74 7.13
C GLY A 423 -10.33 11.26 8.23
N ALA A 424 -10.32 10.55 9.35
CA ALA A 424 -9.53 10.91 10.53
C ALA A 424 -8.05 10.54 10.39
N LEU A 425 -7.75 9.46 9.66
CA LEU A 425 -6.40 8.92 9.51
C LEU A 425 -5.82 9.15 8.11
N GLN A 426 -6.62 9.01 7.06
CA GLN A 426 -6.18 9.16 5.66
C GLN A 426 -7.30 9.67 4.76
N ASN A 427 -6.94 10.43 3.73
CA ASN A 427 -7.83 10.96 2.70
C ASN A 427 -7.09 11.02 1.37
N ILE A 428 -7.52 10.22 0.40
CA ILE A 428 -6.80 10.04 -0.87
C ILE A 428 -7.78 10.03 -2.03
N LEU A 429 -7.45 10.75 -3.10
CA LEU A 429 -8.19 10.72 -4.37
C LEU A 429 -7.35 10.00 -5.44
N PHE A 430 -7.87 8.94 -6.03
CA PHE A 430 -7.18 8.13 -7.03
C PHE A 430 -7.59 8.47 -8.46
N GLY A 431 -8.85 8.84 -8.68
CA GLY A 431 -9.40 9.06 -10.01
C GLY A 431 -10.12 10.41 -10.13
N VAL A 432 -10.05 11.02 -11.32
CA VAL A 432 -10.79 12.24 -11.65
C VAL A 432 -11.39 12.16 -13.06
N ALA A 433 -12.63 12.61 -13.22
CA ALA A 433 -13.31 12.72 -14.49
C ALA A 433 -14.03 14.07 -14.60
N ALA A 434 -13.52 14.92 -15.50
CA ALA A 434 -14.11 16.21 -15.81
C ALA A 434 -15.08 16.09 -16.99
N ILE A 435 -16.33 16.49 -16.78
CA ILE A 435 -17.35 16.61 -17.83
C ILE A 435 -17.22 17.99 -18.49
N THR A 436 -17.09 19.01 -17.65
CA THR A 436 -16.77 20.39 -18.03
C THR A 436 -15.79 20.97 -17.01
N ASP A 437 -15.32 22.19 -17.22
CA ASP A 437 -14.48 22.88 -16.21
C ASP A 437 -15.23 23.21 -14.91
N SER A 438 -16.55 23.09 -14.91
CA SER A 438 -17.45 23.38 -13.78
C SER A 438 -18.28 22.17 -13.33
N ASP A 439 -17.91 20.96 -13.78
CA ASP A 439 -18.60 19.72 -13.42
C ASP A 439 -17.58 18.59 -13.48
N VAL A 440 -17.04 18.26 -12.30
CA VAL A 440 -15.91 17.34 -12.16
C VAL A 440 -16.18 16.40 -10.99
N TRP A 441 -15.91 15.11 -11.21
CA TRP A 441 -15.98 14.09 -10.17
C TRP A 441 -14.58 13.61 -9.82
N ALA A 442 -14.32 13.46 -8.52
CA ALA A 442 -13.13 12.81 -7.98
C ALA A 442 -13.55 11.63 -7.09
N VAL A 443 -12.80 10.53 -7.15
CA VAL A 443 -13.07 9.33 -6.35
C VAL A 443 -11.81 8.81 -5.69
N GLY A 444 -11.97 8.14 -4.57
CA GLY A 444 -10.86 7.65 -3.76
C GLY A 444 -11.29 6.85 -2.54
N GLY A 445 -10.51 6.98 -1.47
CA GLY A 445 -10.79 6.36 -0.18
C GLY A 445 -10.41 7.25 0.99
N GLU A 446 -11.11 7.07 2.10
CA GLU A 446 -10.80 7.70 3.38
C GLU A 446 -10.74 6.65 4.50
N GLN A 447 -9.94 6.91 5.53
CA GLN A 447 -9.80 6.03 6.67
C GLN A 447 -10.34 6.68 7.94
N ASP A 448 -11.27 6.00 8.61
CA ASP A 448 -11.87 6.45 9.86
C ASP A 448 -10.89 6.33 11.05
N ALA A 449 -11.31 6.78 12.23
CA ALA A 449 -10.47 6.74 13.43
C ALA A 449 -10.17 5.31 13.94
N ASN A 450 -10.88 4.29 13.44
CA ASN A 450 -10.67 2.88 13.78
C ASN A 450 -9.79 2.15 12.76
N GLY A 451 -9.35 2.83 11.70
CA GLY A 451 -8.57 2.23 10.62
C GLY A 451 -9.42 1.58 9.52
N LEU A 452 -10.74 1.75 9.54
CA LEU A 452 -11.63 1.21 8.50
C LEU A 452 -11.63 2.12 7.27
N TRP A 453 -11.49 1.52 6.10
CA TRP A 453 -11.53 2.21 4.81
C TRP A 453 -12.97 2.40 4.31
N HIS A 454 -13.28 3.61 3.88
CA HIS A 454 -14.55 3.99 3.25
C HIS A 454 -14.29 4.59 1.87
N THR A 455 -15.28 4.48 0.97
CA THR A 455 -15.21 5.19 -0.30
C THR A 455 -15.29 6.71 -0.10
N LEU A 456 -14.50 7.46 -0.86
CA LEU A 456 -14.59 8.92 -0.93
C LEU A 456 -15.01 9.32 -2.33
N THR A 457 -16.13 10.06 -2.47
CA THR A 457 -16.49 10.73 -3.74
C THR A 457 -16.72 12.20 -3.50
N GLU A 458 -16.11 13.03 -4.33
CA GLU A 458 -16.25 14.48 -4.30
C GLU A 458 -16.74 14.99 -5.65
N HIS A 459 -17.61 16.00 -5.61
CA HIS A 459 -18.16 16.66 -6.79
C HIS A 459 -17.86 18.16 -6.76
N TRP A 460 -17.32 18.67 -7.86
CA TRP A 460 -17.14 20.09 -8.14
C TRP A 460 -18.35 20.62 -8.90
N ASP A 461 -19.04 21.57 -8.31
CA ASP A 461 -20.24 22.19 -8.88
C ASP A 461 -19.97 23.47 -9.70
N GLY A 462 -18.70 23.78 -9.95
CA GLY A 462 -18.26 25.04 -10.55
C GLY A 462 -17.82 26.10 -9.54
N SER A 463 -18.02 25.86 -8.25
CA SER A 463 -17.69 26.82 -7.18
C SER A 463 -16.98 26.20 -5.98
N ALA A 464 -17.35 24.99 -5.57
CA ALA A 464 -16.75 24.28 -4.45
C ALA A 464 -16.77 22.77 -4.66
N TRP A 465 -15.78 22.09 -4.09
CA TRP A 465 -15.81 20.64 -3.91
C TRP A 465 -16.67 20.29 -2.70
N SER A 466 -17.49 19.25 -2.84
CA SER A 466 -18.29 18.71 -1.75
C SER A 466 -18.30 17.19 -1.78
N VAL A 467 -18.30 16.57 -0.60
CA VAL A 467 -18.45 15.12 -0.49
C VAL A 467 -19.86 14.72 -0.88
N VAL A 468 -19.98 13.75 -1.76
CA VAL A 468 -21.24 13.08 -2.10
C VAL A 468 -21.15 11.65 -1.60
N SER A 469 -22.17 11.18 -0.87
CA SER A 469 -22.16 9.83 -0.30
C SER A 469 -22.28 8.76 -1.38
N ALA A 470 -21.32 7.85 -1.42
CA ALA A 470 -21.35 6.60 -2.16
C ALA A 470 -22.05 5.48 -1.36
N VAL A 471 -22.21 4.28 -1.94
CA VAL A 471 -22.94 3.16 -1.32
C VAL A 471 -22.12 2.43 -0.25
N ASP A 472 -20.77 2.51 -0.29
CA ASP A 472 -19.86 2.00 0.76
C ASP A 472 -20.21 0.55 1.20
N ALA A 473 -20.37 -0.34 0.21
CA ALA A 473 -21.13 -1.57 0.36
C ALA A 473 -20.45 -2.68 1.20
N GLY A 474 -19.14 -2.60 1.40
CA GLY A 474 -18.30 -3.60 2.05
C GLY A 474 -18.29 -3.44 3.56
N SER A 475 -18.32 -4.56 4.27
CA SER A 475 -18.42 -4.57 5.74
C SER A 475 -17.09 -4.32 6.45
N THR A 476 -15.97 -4.42 5.74
CA THR A 476 -14.62 -4.41 6.31
C THR A 476 -13.64 -3.51 5.54
N GLY A 477 -14.11 -2.81 4.50
CA GLY A 477 -13.34 -1.79 3.80
C GLY A 477 -13.81 -1.56 2.37
N ASN A 478 -13.80 -0.32 1.91
CA ASN A 478 -14.13 0.03 0.53
C ASN A 478 -13.23 1.14 -0.01
N GLN A 479 -12.89 1.06 -1.29
CA GLN A 479 -12.12 2.09 -1.99
C GLN A 479 -12.57 2.18 -3.46
N LEU A 480 -12.47 3.37 -4.06
CA LEU A 480 -12.69 3.60 -5.49
C LEU A 480 -11.38 4.10 -6.13
N TYR A 481 -10.90 3.42 -7.18
CA TYR A 481 -9.61 3.73 -7.81
C TYR A 481 -9.74 4.49 -9.12
N ALA A 482 -10.84 4.33 -9.86
CA ALA A 482 -11.05 5.00 -11.14
C ALA A 482 -12.49 5.45 -11.34
N VAL A 483 -12.65 6.52 -12.13
CA VAL A 483 -13.94 7.13 -12.46
C VAL A 483 -13.99 7.49 -13.93
N LYS A 484 -15.16 7.28 -14.54
CA LYS A 484 -15.47 7.68 -15.92
C LYS A 484 -16.81 8.39 -15.96
N SER A 485 -16.80 9.63 -16.45
CA SER A 485 -18.02 10.41 -16.71
C SER A 485 -18.42 10.34 -18.18
N LEU A 486 -19.70 10.09 -18.45
CA LEU A 486 -20.33 10.20 -19.76
C LEU A 486 -21.15 11.49 -19.88
N ALA A 487 -21.79 11.91 -18.78
CA ALA A 487 -22.55 13.15 -18.64
C ALA A 487 -22.70 13.52 -17.15
N THR A 488 -23.24 14.71 -16.84
CA THR A 488 -23.52 15.20 -15.47
C THR A 488 -24.30 14.22 -14.59
N GLY A 489 -25.19 13.44 -15.18
CA GLY A 489 -25.98 12.43 -14.47
C GLY A 489 -25.63 10.99 -14.85
N ASP A 490 -24.44 10.76 -15.39
CA ASP A 490 -24.02 9.44 -15.87
C ASP A 490 -22.52 9.27 -15.64
N VAL A 491 -22.17 8.78 -14.45
CA VAL A 491 -20.78 8.62 -13.98
C VAL A 491 -20.63 7.25 -13.34
N TYR A 492 -19.58 6.53 -13.74
CA TYR A 492 -19.22 5.23 -13.19
C TYR A 492 -17.94 5.33 -12.39
N ALA A 493 -17.93 4.80 -11.18
CA ALA A 493 -16.75 4.63 -10.35
C ALA A 493 -16.52 3.14 -10.10
N VAL A 494 -15.25 2.73 -10.09
CA VAL A 494 -14.88 1.33 -9.85
C VAL A 494 -13.82 1.24 -8.77
N GLY A 495 -13.87 0.16 -8.00
CA GLY A 495 -12.85 -0.20 -7.04
C GLY A 495 -13.20 -1.48 -6.30
N GLN A 496 -12.83 -1.56 -5.04
CA GLN A 496 -12.90 -2.78 -4.23
C GLN A 496 -13.96 -2.66 -3.14
N GLN A 497 -14.69 -3.76 -2.93
CA GLN A 497 -15.56 -4.00 -1.79
C GLN A 497 -15.00 -5.17 -0.97
N ALA A 498 -14.40 -4.89 0.18
CA ALA A 498 -13.93 -5.92 1.11
C ALA A 498 -15.10 -6.43 1.98
N GLY A 499 -15.25 -7.74 2.03
CA GLY A 499 -16.24 -8.43 2.87
C GLY A 499 -15.63 -9.00 4.15
N ALA A 500 -16.48 -9.55 5.04
CA ALA A 500 -16.03 -10.18 6.29
C ALA A 500 -15.17 -11.47 6.10
N GLY A 501 -14.86 -11.83 4.86
CA GLY A 501 -14.09 -13.02 4.48
C GLY A 501 -13.78 -13.02 2.99
N PHE A 502 -12.93 -13.98 2.58
CA PHE A 502 -12.54 -14.18 1.18
C PHE A 502 -13.70 -14.69 0.32
N PRO A 503 -13.83 -14.26 -0.96
CA PRO A 503 -12.97 -13.30 -1.68
C PRO A 503 -13.47 -11.84 -1.66
N ASN A 504 -12.56 -10.88 -1.82
CA ASN A 504 -12.89 -9.47 -2.06
C ASN A 504 -13.62 -9.32 -3.41
N GLN A 505 -14.62 -8.43 -3.47
CA GLN A 505 -15.47 -8.28 -4.66
C GLN A 505 -15.20 -6.96 -5.37
N ALA A 506 -15.45 -6.96 -6.69
CA ALA A 506 -15.48 -5.73 -7.47
C ALA A 506 -16.62 -4.82 -6.99
N LEU A 507 -16.31 -3.55 -6.75
CA LEU A 507 -17.27 -2.48 -6.54
C LEU A 507 -17.41 -1.68 -7.83
N ILE A 508 -18.62 -1.61 -8.37
CA ILE A 508 -18.98 -0.69 -9.45
C ILE A 508 -20.14 0.17 -8.94
N GLU A 509 -19.97 1.48 -8.88
CA GLU A 509 -21.02 2.41 -8.52
C GLU A 509 -21.38 3.32 -9.70
N HIS A 510 -22.68 3.60 -9.87
CA HIS A 510 -23.21 4.47 -10.91
C HIS A 510 -23.99 5.63 -10.31
N TRP A 511 -23.59 6.85 -10.66
CA TRP A 511 -24.30 8.07 -10.40
C TRP A 511 -25.30 8.34 -11.53
N ASN A 512 -26.58 8.44 -11.16
CA ASN A 512 -27.68 8.66 -12.10
C ASN A 512 -28.16 10.13 -12.19
N GLY A 513 -27.39 11.07 -11.63
CA GLY A 513 -27.79 12.48 -11.50
C GLY A 513 -28.41 12.84 -10.14
N THR A 514 -28.72 11.86 -9.29
CA THR A 514 -29.34 12.09 -7.98
C THR A 514 -28.72 11.30 -6.84
N SER A 515 -28.28 10.06 -7.09
CA SER A 515 -27.66 9.20 -6.10
C SER A 515 -26.72 8.20 -6.75
N TRP A 516 -25.71 7.77 -6.00
CA TRP A 516 -24.91 6.59 -6.33
C TRP A 516 -25.71 5.31 -6.07
N SER A 517 -25.47 4.28 -6.88
CA SER A 517 -26.04 2.94 -6.71
C SER A 517 -25.05 1.89 -7.19
N VAL A 518 -24.99 0.74 -6.50
CA VAL A 518 -24.12 -0.36 -6.92
C VAL A 518 -24.68 -1.01 -8.20
N VAL A 519 -23.81 -1.17 -9.18
CA VAL A 519 -24.06 -1.93 -10.40
C VAL A 519 -23.58 -3.36 -10.18
N SER A 520 -24.41 -4.33 -10.54
CA SER A 520 -24.03 -5.75 -10.46
C SER A 520 -22.83 -6.03 -11.35
N SER A 521 -21.77 -6.58 -10.77
CA SER A 521 -20.62 -7.12 -11.51
C SER A 521 -20.61 -8.65 -11.47
N PRO A 522 -20.08 -9.35 -12.49
CA PRO A 522 -19.78 -10.77 -12.40
C PRO A 522 -18.91 -11.09 -11.18
N ALA A 523 -19.45 -11.87 -10.25
CA ALA A 523 -18.70 -12.35 -9.10
C ALA A 523 -17.84 -13.57 -9.48
N ASP A 524 -16.56 -13.54 -9.09
CA ASP A 524 -15.75 -14.74 -8.99
C ASP A 524 -15.73 -15.21 -7.53
N ARG A 525 -16.13 -16.45 -7.28
CA ARG A 525 -16.15 -17.03 -5.93
C ARG A 525 -14.84 -17.70 -5.54
N ALA A 526 -13.95 -17.90 -6.50
CA ALA A 526 -12.64 -18.48 -6.30
C ALA A 526 -11.54 -17.42 -6.20
N ALA A 527 -11.85 -16.15 -6.47
CA ALA A 527 -10.85 -15.12 -6.62
C ALA A 527 -11.28 -13.76 -6.04
N SER A 528 -10.35 -13.09 -5.37
CA SER A 528 -10.46 -11.65 -5.09
C SER A 528 -10.31 -10.88 -6.39
N VAL A 529 -11.15 -9.86 -6.58
CA VAL A 529 -11.13 -9.01 -7.78
C VAL A 529 -10.90 -7.57 -7.39
N LEU A 530 -9.93 -6.93 -8.04
CA LEU A 530 -9.53 -5.56 -7.81
C LEU A 530 -9.66 -4.72 -9.10
N PRO A 531 -10.81 -4.08 -9.35
CA PRO A 531 -10.97 -3.10 -10.41
C PRO A 531 -10.08 -1.88 -10.22
N LEU A 532 -9.23 -1.55 -11.20
CA LEU A 532 -8.30 -0.42 -11.14
C LEU A 532 -8.55 0.61 -12.25
N GLY A 533 -9.15 0.19 -13.37
CA GLY A 533 -9.44 1.05 -14.51
C GLY A 533 -10.85 0.88 -15.05
N VAL A 534 -11.43 1.95 -15.60
CA VAL A 534 -12.75 1.93 -16.23
C VAL A 534 -12.78 2.80 -17.49
N THR A 535 -13.41 2.28 -18.54
CA THR A 535 -13.82 3.07 -19.71
C THR A 535 -15.27 2.74 -20.06
N ALA A 536 -15.96 3.71 -20.63
CA ALA A 536 -17.37 3.56 -20.94
C ALA A 536 -17.72 4.32 -22.24
N THR A 537 -18.72 3.77 -22.91
CA THR A 537 -19.54 4.43 -23.95
C THR A 537 -20.99 4.43 -23.47
N SER A 538 -21.91 5.02 -24.25
CA SER A 538 -23.34 4.98 -23.91
C SER A 538 -23.96 3.58 -23.86
N SER A 539 -23.26 2.53 -24.29
CA SER A 539 -23.79 1.16 -24.37
C SER A 539 -22.87 0.07 -23.84
N ILE A 540 -21.60 0.39 -23.59
CA ILE A 540 -20.59 -0.57 -23.13
C ILE A 540 -19.84 0.04 -21.96
N LEU A 541 -19.84 -0.67 -20.83
CA LEU A 541 -18.91 -0.46 -19.72
C LEU A 541 -17.82 -1.53 -19.82
N THR A 542 -16.56 -1.12 -19.74
CA THR A 542 -15.42 -2.02 -19.61
C THR A 542 -14.66 -1.67 -18.34
N VAL A 543 -14.48 -2.67 -17.49
CA VAL A 543 -13.71 -2.57 -16.24
C VAL A 543 -12.49 -3.46 -16.36
N VAL A 544 -11.33 -2.94 -15.97
CA VAL A 544 -10.06 -3.67 -15.97
C VAL A 544 -9.41 -3.61 -14.59
N GLY A 545 -8.60 -4.60 -14.28
CA GLY A 545 -7.96 -4.70 -12.98
C GLY A 545 -7.19 -6.01 -12.83
N GLU A 546 -7.17 -6.48 -11.60
CA GLU A 546 -6.43 -7.66 -11.17
C GLU A 546 -7.37 -8.69 -10.55
N GLN A 547 -6.98 -9.95 -10.64
CA GLN A 547 -7.68 -11.10 -10.06
C GLN A 547 -6.68 -12.03 -9.39
N GLU A 548 -6.91 -12.34 -8.10
CA GLU A 548 -6.08 -13.20 -7.27
C GLU A 548 -6.86 -14.44 -6.81
N THR A 549 -6.28 -15.63 -6.93
CA THR A 549 -6.86 -16.84 -6.33
C THR A 549 -5.96 -17.36 -5.22
N ASP A 550 -6.47 -18.27 -4.38
CA ASP A 550 -5.69 -18.86 -3.28
C ASP A 550 -4.59 -19.84 -3.70
N THR A 551 -4.35 -20.02 -5.00
CA THR A 551 -3.39 -20.98 -5.54
C THR A 551 -2.57 -20.50 -6.74
N VAL A 552 -2.83 -19.30 -7.27
CA VAL A 552 -2.07 -18.74 -8.40
C VAL A 552 -1.82 -17.23 -8.24
N PRO A 553 -0.69 -16.71 -8.78
CA PRO A 553 -0.37 -15.28 -8.81
C PRO A 553 -1.42 -14.44 -9.57
N TYR A 554 -1.36 -13.11 -9.47
CA TYR A 554 -2.30 -12.20 -10.13
C TYR A 554 -2.43 -12.47 -11.63
N THR A 555 -3.69 -12.51 -12.07
CA THR A 555 -4.07 -12.53 -13.48
C THR A 555 -4.88 -11.29 -13.81
N THR A 556 -4.89 -10.91 -15.08
CA THR A 556 -5.67 -9.76 -15.53
C THR A 556 -7.16 -10.01 -15.32
N TYR A 557 -7.87 -9.02 -14.77
CA TYR A 557 -9.32 -9.00 -14.74
C TYR A 557 -9.85 -8.04 -15.81
N VAL A 558 -10.79 -8.51 -16.63
CA VAL A 558 -11.52 -7.67 -17.58
C VAL A 558 -12.99 -8.08 -17.61
N THR A 559 -13.89 -7.13 -17.41
CA THR A 559 -15.31 -7.28 -17.74
C THR A 559 -15.72 -6.28 -18.79
N ALA A 560 -16.61 -6.70 -19.69
CA ALA A 560 -17.18 -5.82 -20.70
C ALA A 560 -18.62 -6.21 -21.00
N GLY A 561 -19.48 -5.22 -21.25
CA GLY A 561 -20.85 -5.44 -21.68
C GLY A 561 -21.74 -4.24 -21.40
N VAL A 562 -23.05 -4.46 -21.47
CA VAL A 562 -24.03 -3.44 -21.08
C VAL A 562 -23.91 -3.21 -19.57
N PRO A 563 -23.96 -1.95 -19.07
CA PRO A 563 -23.94 -1.67 -17.64
C PRO A 563 -24.89 -2.55 -16.82
N GLY A 564 -24.35 -3.32 -15.86
CA GLY A 564 -25.10 -4.26 -15.00
C GLY A 564 -25.38 -5.63 -15.60
N ALA A 565 -24.85 -5.91 -16.80
CA ALA A 565 -24.93 -7.18 -17.50
C ALA A 565 -23.60 -7.50 -18.22
N GLU A 566 -22.48 -7.01 -17.67
CA GLU A 566 -21.14 -7.28 -18.14
C GLU A 566 -20.80 -8.78 -17.99
N SER A 567 -19.86 -9.25 -18.79
CA SER A 567 -19.28 -10.59 -18.63
C SER A 567 -17.77 -10.51 -18.50
N ILE A 568 -17.19 -11.41 -17.70
CA ILE A 568 -15.73 -11.61 -17.64
C ILE A 568 -15.25 -12.00 -19.04
N GLN A 569 -14.23 -11.30 -19.51
CA GLN A 569 -13.60 -11.51 -20.80
C GLN A 569 -12.35 -12.37 -20.62
N THR A 570 -12.12 -13.30 -21.54
CA THR A 570 -10.85 -14.03 -21.57
C THR A 570 -9.77 -13.14 -22.16
N THR A 571 -8.69 -12.98 -21.41
CA THR A 571 -7.49 -12.26 -21.82
C THR A 571 -6.30 -13.22 -21.93
N PRO A 572 -5.33 -12.92 -22.79
CA PRO A 572 -4.05 -13.61 -22.78
C PRO A 572 -3.22 -13.14 -21.58
N ASN A 573 -2.64 -14.07 -20.83
CA ASN A 573 -1.55 -13.74 -19.90
C ASN A 573 -0.28 -13.48 -20.73
N ALA A 574 0.39 -12.36 -20.50
CA ALA A 574 1.76 -12.18 -20.96
C ALA A 574 2.69 -12.97 -20.03
N GLY A 575 3.80 -13.48 -20.60
CA GLY A 575 4.87 -14.07 -19.79
C GLY A 575 4.48 -15.30 -18.96
N THR A 576 5.20 -15.46 -17.84
CA THR A 576 5.07 -16.58 -16.89
C THR A 576 4.77 -16.13 -15.46
N GLY A 577 4.48 -14.84 -15.24
CA GLY A 577 4.28 -14.29 -13.90
C GLY A 577 3.02 -13.45 -13.74
N GLU A 578 3.06 -12.47 -12.84
CA GLU A 578 1.89 -11.68 -12.44
C GLU A 578 1.51 -10.67 -13.49
N ASN A 579 0.23 -10.62 -13.88
CA ASN A 579 -0.26 -9.71 -14.91
C ASN A 579 -1.27 -8.73 -14.32
N ASN A 580 -0.93 -7.44 -14.35
CA ASN A 580 -1.70 -6.36 -13.75
C ASN A 580 -2.20 -5.37 -14.81
N LEU A 581 -3.45 -4.90 -14.68
CA LEU A 581 -4.02 -3.85 -15.54
C LEU A 581 -4.49 -2.68 -14.68
N PHE A 582 -3.93 -1.49 -14.90
CA PHE A 582 -4.21 -0.31 -14.08
C PHE A 582 -5.18 0.67 -14.72
N ALA A 583 -5.22 0.73 -16.06
CA ALA A 583 -6.05 1.71 -16.75
C ALA A 583 -6.58 1.17 -18.08
N ALA A 584 -7.73 1.70 -18.51
CA ALA A 584 -8.32 1.39 -19.80
C ALA A 584 -8.84 2.63 -20.52
N ALA A 585 -8.82 2.60 -21.85
CA ALA A 585 -9.38 3.64 -22.70
C ALA A 585 -10.02 3.03 -23.96
N THR A 586 -11.14 3.60 -24.39
CA THR A 586 -11.78 3.24 -25.67
C THR A 586 -11.28 4.18 -26.76
N ALA A 587 -10.64 3.62 -27.79
CA ALA A 587 -10.14 4.35 -28.94
C ALA A 587 -11.29 4.78 -29.87
N VAL A 588 -10.98 5.70 -30.80
CA VAL A 588 -11.96 6.26 -31.75
C VAL A 588 -12.57 5.20 -32.68
N ASP A 589 -11.83 4.13 -32.96
CA ASP A 589 -12.30 3.00 -33.77
C ASP A 589 -13.18 2.00 -33.00
N GLY A 590 -13.42 2.25 -31.71
CA GLY A 590 -14.21 1.42 -30.81
C GLY A 590 -13.43 0.27 -30.17
N SER A 591 -12.15 0.08 -30.49
CA SER A 591 -11.29 -0.86 -29.75
C SER A 591 -11.07 -0.35 -28.33
N THR A 592 -11.00 -1.27 -27.36
CA THR A 592 -10.63 -0.93 -25.98
C THR A 592 -9.21 -1.35 -25.74
N TRP A 593 -8.44 -0.50 -25.07
CA TRP A 593 -7.07 -0.77 -24.71
C TRP A 593 -6.92 -0.73 -23.21
N ALA A 594 -6.09 -1.62 -22.68
CA ALA A 594 -5.74 -1.66 -21.26
C ALA A 594 -4.21 -1.73 -21.13
N VAL A 595 -3.67 -1.09 -20.10
CA VAL A 595 -2.23 -1.09 -19.83
C VAL A 595 -1.94 -1.44 -18.37
N GLY A 596 -0.78 -2.03 -18.15
CA GLY A 596 -0.22 -2.29 -16.83
C GLY A 596 1.09 -3.03 -16.93
N TRP A 597 1.32 -4.00 -16.04
CA TRP A 597 2.62 -4.67 -15.85
C TRP A 597 2.50 -6.19 -16.02
N ASP A 598 3.56 -6.82 -16.54
CA ASP A 598 3.83 -8.25 -16.42
C ASP A 598 5.08 -8.43 -15.56
N ILE A 599 4.98 -9.17 -14.45
CA ILE A 599 6.09 -9.36 -13.51
C ILE A 599 6.77 -10.68 -13.82
N ASN A 600 8.05 -10.64 -14.16
CA ASN A 600 8.81 -11.85 -14.39
C ASN A 600 9.18 -12.52 -13.06
N ILE A 601 8.51 -13.61 -12.70
CA ILE A 601 8.78 -14.35 -11.45
C ILE A 601 10.22 -14.87 -11.29
N SER A 602 11.02 -14.95 -12.36
CA SER A 602 12.42 -15.39 -12.23
C SER A 602 13.38 -14.24 -11.93
N THR A 603 13.02 -13.00 -12.27
CA THR A 603 13.90 -11.83 -12.11
C THR A 603 13.31 -10.75 -11.22
N GLY A 604 12.00 -10.78 -10.94
CA GLY A 604 11.26 -9.74 -10.24
C GLY A 604 11.07 -8.44 -11.03
N ASN A 605 11.49 -8.39 -12.30
CA ASN A 605 11.37 -7.17 -13.13
C ASN A 605 9.95 -7.03 -13.68
N HIS A 606 9.50 -5.79 -13.85
CA HIS A 606 8.27 -5.45 -14.57
C HIS A 606 8.57 -5.26 -16.07
N ASP A 607 7.69 -5.82 -16.90
CA ASP A 607 7.61 -5.57 -18.34
C ASP A 607 6.28 -4.85 -18.67
N PRO A 608 6.24 -3.97 -19.69
CA PRO A 608 4.99 -3.31 -20.07
C PRO A 608 3.97 -4.30 -20.63
N LEU A 609 2.78 -4.34 -20.02
CA LEU A 609 1.62 -5.07 -20.53
C LEU A 609 0.67 -4.12 -21.24
N ILE A 610 0.41 -4.37 -22.52
CA ILE A 610 -0.61 -3.67 -23.30
C ILE A 610 -1.55 -4.72 -23.89
N LEU A 611 -2.84 -4.61 -23.57
CA LEU A 611 -3.89 -5.44 -24.15
C LEU A 611 -4.81 -4.61 -25.03
N GLN A 612 -5.14 -5.13 -26.22
CA GLN A 612 -6.16 -4.57 -27.10
C GLN A 612 -7.34 -5.53 -27.21
N GLY A 613 -8.52 -5.05 -26.85
CA GLY A 613 -9.82 -5.71 -26.98
C GLY A 613 -10.56 -5.19 -28.20
N GLN A 614 -10.88 -6.07 -29.15
CA GLN A 614 -11.69 -5.76 -30.32
C GLN A 614 -12.76 -6.84 -30.52
N ASN A 615 -14.04 -6.43 -30.53
CA ASN A 615 -15.18 -7.34 -30.69
C ASN A 615 -15.19 -8.52 -29.69
N GLY A 616 -14.78 -8.27 -28.43
CA GLY A 616 -14.72 -9.28 -27.38
C GLY A 616 -13.50 -10.21 -27.44
N VAL A 617 -12.57 -9.99 -28.36
CA VAL A 617 -11.29 -10.72 -28.44
C VAL A 617 -10.17 -9.82 -27.95
N TRP A 618 -9.40 -10.30 -26.98
CA TRP A 618 -8.25 -9.60 -26.42
C TRP A 618 -6.92 -10.19 -26.91
N SER A 619 -5.97 -9.34 -27.24
CA SER A 619 -4.62 -9.71 -27.65
C SER A 619 -3.56 -8.83 -26.99
N VAL A 620 -2.41 -9.43 -26.66
CA VAL A 620 -1.22 -8.67 -26.24
C VAL A 620 -0.68 -7.87 -27.42
N VAL A 621 -0.38 -6.60 -27.20
CA VAL A 621 0.28 -5.70 -28.16
C VAL A 621 1.65 -5.34 -27.61
N SER A 622 2.67 -5.34 -28.46
CA SER A 622 4.04 -5.09 -28.04
C SER A 622 4.31 -3.60 -27.76
N SER A 623 4.95 -3.33 -26.63
CA SER A 623 5.69 -2.07 -26.38
C SER A 623 7.04 -2.10 -27.11
N PRO A 624 7.62 -0.94 -27.47
CA PRO A 624 9.02 -0.83 -27.85
C PRO A 624 9.95 -1.37 -26.77
N SER A 625 11.00 -2.09 -27.16
CA SER A 625 12.02 -2.55 -26.22
C SER A 625 12.85 -1.36 -25.71
N LEU A 626 12.98 -1.25 -24.39
CA LEU A 626 13.85 -0.28 -23.72
C LEU A 626 15.22 -0.88 -23.32
N GLY A 627 15.47 -2.12 -23.70
CA GLY A 627 16.66 -2.89 -23.32
C GLY A 627 16.29 -4.26 -22.78
N THR A 628 17.30 -5.14 -22.64
CA THR A 628 17.10 -6.44 -22.00
C THR A 628 17.14 -6.30 -20.49
N GLY A 629 16.08 -6.74 -19.82
CA GLY A 629 16.00 -6.73 -18.36
C GLY A 629 15.75 -5.35 -17.75
N SER A 630 15.17 -4.40 -18.50
CA SER A 630 14.64 -3.17 -17.91
C SER A 630 13.52 -3.47 -16.93
N ASP A 631 13.33 -2.59 -15.95
CA ASP A 631 12.17 -2.61 -15.06
C ASP A 631 11.22 -1.48 -15.49
N THR A 632 10.13 -1.81 -16.15
CA THR A 632 9.33 -0.85 -16.93
C THR A 632 7.86 -1.23 -16.95
N GLY A 633 6.99 -0.24 -16.82
CA GLY A 633 5.58 -0.46 -17.08
C GLY A 633 4.73 0.79 -17.04
N PHE A 634 3.46 0.65 -17.40
CA PHE A 634 2.51 1.76 -17.50
C PHE A 634 1.62 1.88 -16.28
N ALA A 635 1.15 3.09 -16.01
CA ALA A 635 0.17 3.41 -14.98
C ALA A 635 -1.18 3.86 -15.57
N ALA A 636 -1.13 4.61 -16.67
CA ALA A 636 -2.32 5.19 -17.29
C ALA A 636 -2.25 5.19 -18.82
N ILE A 637 -3.43 5.14 -19.43
CA ILE A 637 -3.65 5.25 -20.87
C ILE A 637 -4.82 6.19 -21.15
N THR A 638 -4.74 6.96 -22.23
CA THR A 638 -5.85 7.79 -22.70
C THR A 638 -5.97 7.75 -24.22
N ALA A 639 -7.21 7.77 -24.71
CA ALA A 639 -7.51 7.93 -26.12
C ALA A 639 -7.50 9.42 -26.47
N ILE A 640 -6.94 9.77 -27.62
CA ILE A 640 -6.84 11.16 -28.06
C ILE A 640 -8.05 11.50 -28.93
N PRO A 641 -8.78 12.60 -28.62
CA PRO A 641 -9.80 13.10 -29.53
C PRO A 641 -9.21 13.39 -30.92
N GLY A 642 -9.70 12.67 -31.93
CA GLY A 642 -9.22 12.76 -33.32
C GLY A 642 -8.28 11.64 -33.76
N GLY A 643 -7.87 10.73 -32.88
CA GLY A 643 -7.10 9.53 -33.21
C GLY A 643 -5.79 9.41 -32.43
N GLY A 644 -5.36 8.17 -32.20
CA GLY A 644 -4.16 7.83 -31.43
C GLY A 644 -4.40 7.72 -29.92
N MET A 645 -3.33 7.33 -29.20
CA MET A 645 -3.33 7.07 -27.77
C MET A 645 -2.02 7.53 -27.11
N TRP A 646 -2.11 7.91 -25.84
CA TRP A 646 -0.96 8.10 -24.96
C TRP A 646 -0.99 7.08 -23.83
N ALA A 647 0.16 6.50 -23.51
CA ALA A 647 0.38 5.73 -22.30
C ALA A 647 1.57 6.32 -21.52
N VAL A 648 1.47 6.34 -20.19
CA VAL A 648 2.51 6.89 -19.31
C VAL A 648 2.83 5.93 -18.16
N GLY A 649 4.04 6.00 -17.64
CA GLY A 649 4.50 5.17 -16.53
C GLY A 649 5.95 5.42 -16.17
N VAL A 650 6.69 4.35 -15.90
CA VAL A 650 8.10 4.38 -15.46
C VAL A 650 8.98 3.47 -16.29
N THR A 651 10.28 3.76 -16.27
CA THR A 651 11.33 2.87 -16.73
C THR A 651 12.58 3.03 -15.87
N ALA A 652 13.24 1.92 -15.56
CA ALA A 652 14.52 1.84 -14.87
C ALA A 652 15.40 0.74 -15.51
N PRO A 653 16.71 0.73 -15.20
CA PRO A 653 17.53 -0.47 -15.35
C PRO A 653 16.91 -1.67 -14.60
N ALA A 654 17.48 -2.88 -14.76
CA ALA A 654 17.02 -4.07 -14.03
C ALA A 654 16.85 -3.81 -12.52
N LYS A 655 15.87 -4.49 -11.90
CA LYS A 655 15.53 -4.35 -10.47
C LYS A 655 16.80 -4.48 -9.61
N GLY A 656 16.99 -3.51 -8.71
CA GLY A 656 18.21 -3.33 -7.91
C GLY A 656 19.35 -2.53 -8.59
N GLY A 657 19.12 -1.99 -9.79
CA GLY A 657 20.14 -1.33 -10.63
C GLY A 657 20.00 0.18 -10.83
N GLY A 658 18.96 0.84 -10.32
CA GLY A 658 18.81 2.31 -10.40
C GLY A 658 17.39 2.82 -10.17
N ASN A 659 17.26 4.15 -10.14
CA ASN A 659 16.01 4.87 -9.88
C ASN A 659 15.11 4.95 -11.14
N TYR A 660 13.80 5.04 -10.94
CA TYR A 660 12.79 5.19 -11.98
C TYR A 660 12.88 6.53 -12.71
N SER A 661 12.69 6.49 -14.02
CA SER A 661 12.55 7.63 -14.90
C SER A 661 11.18 7.64 -15.55
N THR A 662 10.71 8.82 -15.97
CA THR A 662 9.40 8.97 -16.63
C THR A 662 9.34 8.25 -17.97
N LEU A 663 8.30 7.46 -18.22
CA LEU A 663 8.02 6.85 -19.51
C LEU A 663 6.76 7.47 -20.14
N ILE A 664 6.85 7.80 -21.44
CA ILE A 664 5.68 8.17 -22.26
C ILE A 664 5.79 7.44 -23.60
N GLU A 665 4.70 6.79 -24.01
CA GLU A 665 4.57 6.18 -25.32
C GLU A 665 3.34 6.68 -26.07
N TYR A 666 3.47 6.73 -27.39
CA TYR A 666 2.42 7.13 -28.33
C TYR A 666 2.02 5.98 -29.24
N HIS A 667 0.72 5.80 -29.47
CA HIS A 667 0.20 5.00 -30.57
C HIS A 667 -0.56 5.90 -31.56
N PRO A 668 -0.30 5.81 -32.88
CA PRO A 668 -1.01 6.60 -33.91
C PRO A 668 -2.51 6.31 -34.04
#